data_AF-A0A7C1W794-F1
#
_entry.id   AF-A0A7C1W794-F1
#
_cell.length_a   1.000
_cell.length_b   1.000
_cell.length_c   1.000
_cell.angle_alpha   90.00
_cell.angle_beta   90.00
_cell.angle_gamma   90.00
#
_symmetry.space_group_name_H-M   'P 1'
#
loop_
_entity.id
_entity.type
_entity.pdbx_description
1 polymer ?
#
loop_
_entity_poly.entity_id
_entity_poly.type
_entity_poly.pdbx_seq_one_letter_code
_entity_poly.pdbx_strand_id
1 'polypeptide(L)'
;KKRLEHYFKRVFNSDSEIFFRRRLVAGALLMKKQLGYHFKIFFNSYSEIFFLQSPVAGALLLLVTLTNPNVGIAGIVSVLAAYLFARFIGMSDAFLSSGFFTYNALLVGLSIGYLFALGPLSLFFVVTAGIFTFVLSVMTNSIFSYYFKLPILSLPFVIVSSIAYLASYSYSNLYVTALYAHGETISLSLPFWFFWNNHGETISLSLPFWLKGFFVSLGSILFLPNTLAGMLFALVILLTSRILFLLALLGFYLGASISGLMEGTMTSAFLQINNFNFILIAMALGGVYLVPSPKSYLIAAIAVAVATILLDAIDIFWATYGIPAFTLPFNFVTMTFLYVLGLVGFPLVAAKVRRTPEETLDEYISNVRRFRGNFRKLSLPFSGKWTVWQGFDGAWTHQGSWQYAYDFVIEKNGNTCKNDGTFLEEYYAFKKPVFSPCKGRIVRVVSNHPDNLPGIVDKTNNWGNLVIIDTTLGYFVELSHFAQNTIRVQEGQWVEVGTQLGLCGNSGYSPQPHIHVQTQVSAHLGAVTLPFSFQGYLETGRFVANDLPKEKCTIEPLYPLRALEFRTAFVLEQRFTFQAWQGERPVQTVTLRVRMATGGETYFDSGKGKLFFAKDDHSFYFYRLYGDDPWLSLLFAALPRMPLVYRRGMTWEDVPPVSAVALGWRKHLFNLARAFYHRIGQVHYTGRWDTEGVISGTLQRGLLGEPLSVEVILHRSLGFSHICVGEQRLERKEE
;
A
#
# COMPACT_ATOMS: atom_id res chain seq x y z
N LYS A 1 -14.56 42.93 -55.69
CA LYS A 1 -13.25 42.37 -55.24
C LYS A 1 -12.70 43.11 -54.02
N LYS A 2 -12.34 44.40 -54.09
CA LYS A 2 -11.78 45.17 -52.95
C LYS A 2 -12.72 45.32 -51.71
N ARG A 3 -14.05 45.31 -51.88
CA ARG A 3 -15.02 45.30 -50.76
C ARG A 3 -15.16 43.92 -50.07
N LEU A 4 -14.93 42.82 -50.79
CA LEU A 4 -14.93 41.46 -50.22
C LEU A 4 -13.62 41.17 -49.47
N GLU A 5 -12.48 41.65 -49.98
CA GLU A 5 -11.19 41.56 -49.28
C GLU A 5 -11.17 42.35 -47.97
N HIS A 6 -11.87 43.50 -47.90
CA HIS A 6 -11.97 44.28 -46.66
C HIS A 6 -12.92 43.62 -45.62
N TYR A 7 -13.94 42.87 -46.08
CA TYR A 7 -14.83 42.10 -45.20
C TYR A 7 -14.11 40.86 -44.62
N PHE A 8 -13.36 40.12 -45.44
CA PHE A 8 -12.58 38.97 -44.96
C PHE A 8 -11.41 39.36 -44.04
N LYS A 9 -10.76 40.51 -44.26
CA LYS A 9 -9.71 41.02 -43.35
C LYS A 9 -10.22 41.53 -42.00
N ARG A 10 -11.50 41.92 -41.88
CA ARG A 10 -12.09 42.31 -40.58
C ARG A 10 -12.62 41.13 -39.76
N VAL A 11 -13.01 40.04 -40.42
CA VAL A 11 -13.57 38.84 -39.75
C VAL A 11 -12.46 37.88 -39.28
N PHE A 12 -11.32 37.83 -39.97
CA PHE A 12 -10.15 37.04 -39.57
C PHE A 12 -9.05 37.94 -39.01
N ASN A 13 -9.33 38.56 -37.86
CA ASN A 13 -8.30 39.20 -37.04
C ASN A 13 -7.49 38.11 -36.32
N SER A 14 -6.24 38.43 -35.98
CA SER A 14 -5.15 37.62 -35.40
C SER A 14 -5.49 36.55 -34.35
N ASP A 15 -6.68 36.58 -33.76
CA ASP A 15 -7.16 35.60 -32.79
C ASP A 15 -7.46 34.24 -33.41
N SER A 16 -7.91 34.14 -34.67
CA SER A 16 -8.22 32.84 -35.29
C SER A 16 -6.98 32.00 -35.57
N GLU A 17 -5.86 32.63 -35.92
CA GLU A 17 -4.59 31.94 -36.19
C GLU A 17 -3.90 31.51 -34.89
N ILE A 18 -3.97 32.35 -33.84
CA ILE A 18 -3.54 32.00 -32.48
C ILE A 18 -4.42 30.89 -31.89
N PHE A 19 -5.74 30.93 -32.13
CA PHE A 19 -6.68 29.90 -31.70
C PHE A 19 -6.46 28.57 -32.43
N PHE A 20 -6.20 28.61 -33.75
CA PHE A 20 -5.88 27.42 -34.54
C PHE A 20 -4.53 26.81 -34.16
N ARG A 21 -3.48 27.64 -33.95
CA ARG A 21 -2.20 27.18 -33.40
C ARG A 21 -2.34 26.65 -31.98
N ARG A 22 -3.12 27.28 -31.10
CA ARG A 22 -3.40 26.77 -29.74
C ARG A 22 -4.17 25.45 -29.78
N ARG A 23 -5.09 25.26 -30.72
CA ARG A 23 -5.86 24.02 -30.89
C ARG A 23 -5.03 22.90 -31.52
N LEU A 24 -4.12 23.23 -32.44
CA LEU A 24 -3.12 22.30 -32.97
C LEU A 24 -2.07 21.91 -31.92
N VAL A 25 -1.57 22.88 -31.13
CA VAL A 25 -0.64 22.61 -30.03
C VAL A 25 -1.33 21.84 -28.91
N ALA A 26 -2.56 22.19 -28.55
CA ALA A 26 -3.37 21.44 -27.57
C ALA A 26 -3.72 20.04 -28.11
N GLY A 27 -4.06 19.90 -29.39
CA GLY A 27 -4.30 18.62 -30.05
C GLY A 27 -3.04 17.76 -30.10
N ALA A 28 -1.88 18.34 -30.41
CA ALA A 28 -0.59 17.67 -30.38
C ALA A 28 -0.16 17.32 -28.95
N LEU A 29 -0.45 18.16 -27.94
CA LEU A 29 -0.21 17.84 -26.53
C LEU A 29 -1.16 16.74 -26.03
N LEU A 30 -2.41 16.74 -26.46
CA LEU A 30 -3.40 15.70 -26.15
C LEU A 30 -3.01 14.37 -26.80
N MET A 31 -2.63 14.38 -28.09
CA MET A 31 -2.08 13.22 -28.78
C MET A 31 -0.80 12.72 -28.11
N LYS A 32 0.14 13.61 -27.76
CA LYS A 32 1.39 13.22 -27.08
C LYS A 32 1.12 12.61 -25.70
N LYS A 33 0.12 13.13 -24.98
CA LYS A 33 -0.29 12.61 -23.67
C LYS A 33 -1.02 11.27 -23.78
N GLN A 34 -1.86 11.08 -24.80
CA GLN A 34 -2.50 9.80 -25.11
C GLN A 34 -1.46 8.77 -25.57
N LEU A 35 -0.58 9.14 -26.50
CA LEU A 35 0.48 8.27 -27.01
C LEU A 35 1.43 7.81 -25.90
N GLY A 36 1.86 8.74 -25.03
CA GLY A 36 2.66 8.41 -23.85
C GLY A 36 1.94 7.47 -22.87
N TYR A 37 0.61 7.56 -22.78
CA TYR A 37 -0.20 6.65 -21.98
C TYR A 37 -0.27 5.22 -22.58
N HIS A 38 -0.44 5.11 -23.90
CA HIS A 38 -0.43 3.81 -24.59
C HIS A 38 0.93 3.09 -24.49
N PHE A 39 2.04 3.83 -24.67
CA PHE A 39 3.38 3.27 -24.47
C PHE A 39 3.60 2.79 -23.04
N LYS A 40 3.10 3.56 -22.05
CA LYS A 40 3.21 3.18 -20.65
C LYS A 40 2.56 1.81 -20.37
N ILE A 41 1.36 1.58 -20.91
CA ILE A 41 0.63 0.31 -20.76
C ILE A 41 1.43 -0.85 -21.37
N PHE A 42 1.94 -0.64 -22.58
CA PHE A 42 2.71 -1.64 -23.30
C PHE A 42 3.94 -2.07 -22.51
N PHE A 43 4.77 -1.12 -22.06
CA PHE A 43 5.96 -1.44 -21.27
C PHE A 43 5.62 -2.01 -19.89
N ASN A 44 4.54 -1.57 -19.25
CA ASN A 44 4.09 -2.17 -17.99
C ASN A 44 3.78 -3.67 -18.14
N SER A 45 3.31 -4.12 -19.31
CA SER A 45 3.08 -5.55 -19.57
C SER A 45 4.36 -6.39 -19.46
N TYR A 46 5.51 -5.82 -19.85
CA TYR A 46 6.80 -6.49 -19.71
C TYR A 46 7.30 -6.54 -18.27
N SER A 47 7.13 -5.46 -17.50
CA SER A 47 7.56 -5.44 -16.10
C SER A 47 6.65 -6.24 -15.17
N GLU A 48 5.36 -6.36 -15.50
CA GLU A 48 4.39 -7.13 -14.70
C GLU A 48 4.70 -8.64 -14.66
N ILE A 49 5.47 -9.18 -15.62
CA ILE A 49 5.99 -10.57 -15.57
C ILE A 49 6.68 -10.85 -14.21
N PHE A 50 7.27 -9.82 -13.60
CA PHE A 50 7.99 -9.88 -12.32
C PHE A 50 7.32 -9.08 -11.22
N PHE A 51 6.01 -8.86 -11.33
CA PHE A 51 5.23 -8.11 -10.35
C PHE A 51 5.70 -6.66 -10.18
N LEU A 52 6.35 -6.09 -11.20
CA LEU A 52 6.87 -4.73 -11.20
C LEU A 52 6.01 -3.82 -12.06
N GLN A 53 5.71 -2.61 -11.56
CA GLN A 53 4.99 -1.59 -12.33
C GLN A 53 5.92 -0.44 -12.71
N SER A 54 6.81 -0.72 -13.67
CA SER A 54 7.81 0.24 -14.15
C SER A 54 7.91 0.21 -15.67
N PRO A 55 7.53 1.29 -16.39
CA PRO A 55 7.69 1.38 -17.83
C PRO A 55 9.15 1.34 -18.26
N VAL A 56 10.05 1.86 -17.42
CA VAL A 56 11.50 1.86 -17.68
C VAL A 56 12.04 0.43 -17.61
N ALA A 57 11.69 -0.30 -16.56
CA ALA A 57 12.08 -1.71 -16.45
C ALA A 57 11.47 -2.52 -17.61
N GLY A 58 10.22 -2.26 -17.96
CA GLY A 58 9.55 -2.90 -19.10
C GLY A 58 10.24 -2.63 -20.45
N ALA A 59 10.69 -1.40 -20.69
CA ALA A 59 11.44 -1.05 -21.89
C ALA A 59 12.80 -1.77 -21.95
N LEU A 60 13.51 -1.87 -20.82
CA LEU A 60 14.75 -2.63 -20.74
C LEU A 60 14.51 -4.13 -20.98
N LEU A 61 13.46 -4.70 -20.41
CA LEU A 61 13.06 -6.09 -20.63
C LEU A 61 12.70 -6.38 -22.09
N LEU A 62 12.01 -5.46 -22.75
CA LEU A 62 11.76 -5.56 -24.19
C LEU A 62 13.08 -5.69 -24.97
N LEU A 63 14.07 -4.84 -24.67
CA LEU A 63 15.39 -4.91 -25.31
C LEU A 63 16.07 -6.26 -25.05
N VAL A 64 15.91 -6.83 -23.85
CA VAL A 64 16.40 -8.19 -23.56
C VAL A 64 15.70 -9.22 -24.44
N THR A 65 14.36 -9.15 -24.59
CA THR A 65 13.63 -10.10 -25.45
C THR A 65 14.04 -10.00 -26.92
N LEU A 66 14.45 -8.81 -27.38
CA LEU A 66 14.91 -8.58 -28.75
C LEU A 66 16.31 -9.10 -29.04
N THR A 67 17.04 -9.62 -28.04
CA THR A 67 18.28 -10.39 -28.28
C THR A 67 18.01 -11.63 -29.15
N ASN A 68 16.79 -12.17 -29.09
CA ASN A 68 16.24 -13.06 -30.10
C ASN A 68 15.02 -12.38 -30.77
N PRO A 69 15.18 -11.80 -31.96
CA PRO A 69 14.09 -11.09 -32.65
C PRO A 69 12.83 -11.94 -32.83
N ASN A 70 12.97 -13.26 -32.98
CA ASN A 70 11.85 -14.19 -33.16
C ASN A 70 10.92 -14.20 -31.93
N VAL A 71 11.52 -14.40 -30.76
CA VAL A 71 10.82 -14.39 -29.47
C VAL A 71 10.28 -12.99 -29.18
N GLY A 72 11.13 -11.96 -29.30
CA GLY A 72 10.76 -10.58 -28.99
C GLY A 72 9.59 -10.06 -29.83
N ILE A 73 9.61 -10.25 -31.15
CA ILE A 73 8.53 -9.78 -32.04
C ILE A 73 7.22 -10.55 -31.78
N ALA A 74 7.28 -11.87 -31.55
CA ALA A 74 6.09 -12.64 -31.20
C ALA A 74 5.43 -12.13 -29.90
N GLY A 75 6.24 -11.81 -28.89
CA GLY A 75 5.77 -11.15 -27.66
C GLY A 75 5.08 -9.81 -27.91
N ILE A 76 5.69 -8.93 -28.72
CA ILE A 76 5.12 -7.62 -29.10
C ILE A 76 3.76 -7.80 -29.78
N VAL A 77 3.68 -8.69 -30.77
CA VAL A 77 2.47 -8.93 -31.55
C VAL A 77 1.33 -9.44 -30.66
N SER A 78 1.62 -10.36 -29.74
CA SER A 78 0.63 -10.90 -28.81
C SER A 78 0.05 -9.81 -27.89
N VAL A 79 0.91 -8.96 -27.30
CA VAL A 79 0.46 -7.84 -26.45
C VAL A 79 -0.38 -6.84 -27.24
N LEU A 80 0.04 -6.50 -28.46
CA LEU A 80 -0.73 -5.60 -29.32
C LEU A 80 -2.08 -6.19 -29.69
N ALA A 81 -2.15 -7.49 -30.01
CA ALA A 81 -3.41 -8.17 -30.31
C ALA A 81 -4.38 -8.13 -29.11
N ALA A 82 -3.91 -8.51 -27.92
CA ALA A 82 -4.68 -8.44 -26.68
C ALA A 82 -5.14 -7.01 -26.38
N TYR A 83 -4.26 -6.03 -26.56
CA TYR A 83 -4.56 -4.63 -26.31
C TYR A 83 -5.62 -4.08 -27.28
N LEU A 84 -5.47 -4.33 -28.58
CA LEU A 84 -6.41 -3.89 -29.61
C LEU A 84 -7.78 -4.55 -29.40
N PHE A 85 -7.81 -5.84 -29.03
CA PHE A 85 -9.04 -6.52 -28.70
C PHE A 85 -9.72 -5.94 -27.46
N ALA A 86 -8.96 -5.64 -26.39
CA ALA A 86 -9.49 -4.97 -25.21
C ALA A 86 -10.12 -3.60 -25.53
N ARG A 87 -9.54 -2.85 -26.48
CA ARG A 87 -10.11 -1.61 -26.99
C ARG A 87 -11.36 -1.83 -27.82
N PHE A 88 -11.35 -2.85 -28.68
CA PHE A 88 -12.49 -3.21 -29.52
C PHE A 88 -13.74 -3.52 -28.68
N ILE A 89 -13.59 -4.20 -27.54
CA ILE A 89 -14.70 -4.51 -26.62
C ILE A 89 -15.07 -3.35 -25.67
N GLY A 90 -14.42 -2.18 -25.79
CA GLY A 90 -14.73 -1.00 -24.97
C GLY A 90 -14.20 -1.04 -23.54
N MET A 91 -13.12 -1.79 -23.25
CA MET A 91 -12.54 -1.84 -21.90
C MET A 91 -11.94 -0.48 -21.50
N SER A 92 -12.21 -0.05 -20.26
CA SER A 92 -11.76 1.26 -19.78
C SER A 92 -10.25 1.33 -19.58
N ASP A 93 -9.71 2.54 -19.74
CA ASP A 93 -8.31 2.88 -19.50
C ASP A 93 -7.79 2.41 -18.13
N ALA A 94 -8.63 2.51 -17.10
CA ALA A 94 -8.26 2.14 -15.74
C ALA A 94 -7.77 0.68 -15.64
N PHE A 95 -8.47 -0.25 -16.29
CA PHE A 95 -8.12 -1.67 -16.27
C PHE A 95 -6.86 -2.01 -17.07
N LEU A 96 -6.58 -1.25 -18.14
CA LEU A 96 -5.41 -1.48 -18.99
C LEU A 96 -4.13 -0.84 -18.44
N SER A 97 -4.25 0.13 -17.53
CA SER A 97 -3.14 0.97 -17.08
C SER A 97 -1.95 0.22 -16.42
N SER A 98 -2.19 -0.93 -15.79
CA SER A 98 -1.17 -1.70 -15.06
C SER A 98 -0.47 -2.77 -15.89
N GLY A 99 -0.98 -3.14 -17.08
CA GLY A 99 -0.47 -4.28 -17.84
C GLY A 99 -0.88 -5.66 -17.28
N PHE A 100 -1.66 -5.69 -16.20
CA PHE A 100 -2.08 -6.92 -15.50
C PHE A 100 -2.84 -7.92 -16.38
N PHE A 101 -3.70 -7.46 -17.29
CA PHE A 101 -4.45 -8.36 -18.18
C PHE A 101 -3.67 -8.76 -19.44
N THR A 102 -2.54 -8.12 -19.73
CA THR A 102 -1.82 -8.27 -21.01
C THR A 102 -0.48 -8.99 -20.87
N TYR A 103 0.13 -9.09 -19.68
CA TYR A 103 1.40 -9.82 -19.52
C TYR A 103 1.26 -11.34 -19.71
N ASN A 104 0.11 -11.93 -19.41
CA ASN A 104 -0.12 -13.35 -19.70
C ASN A 104 -0.11 -13.59 -21.22
N ALA A 105 -0.73 -12.70 -22.00
CA ALA A 105 -0.66 -12.76 -23.45
C ALA A 105 0.78 -12.56 -23.96
N LEU A 106 1.55 -11.67 -23.34
CA LEU A 106 2.99 -11.52 -23.63
C LEU A 106 3.73 -12.85 -23.50
N LEU A 107 3.61 -13.53 -22.35
CA LEU A 107 4.28 -14.81 -22.11
C LEU A 107 3.88 -15.89 -23.13
N VAL A 108 2.61 -15.94 -23.55
CA VAL A 108 2.15 -16.85 -24.61
C VAL A 108 2.81 -16.50 -25.95
N GLY A 109 2.92 -15.21 -26.29
CA GLY A 109 3.61 -14.77 -27.50
C GLY A 109 5.09 -15.14 -27.49
N LEU A 110 5.79 -14.90 -26.37
CA LEU A 110 7.19 -15.29 -26.21
C LEU A 110 7.37 -16.81 -26.33
N SER A 111 6.45 -17.59 -25.74
CA SER A 111 6.45 -19.05 -25.81
C SER A 111 6.30 -19.57 -27.25
N ILE A 112 5.33 -19.05 -28.00
CA ILE A 112 5.10 -19.44 -29.40
C ILE A 112 6.27 -19.01 -30.28
N GLY A 113 6.84 -17.82 -30.04
CA GLY A 113 8.04 -17.34 -30.73
C GLY A 113 9.33 -18.08 -30.36
N TYR A 114 9.34 -18.82 -29.25
CA TYR A 114 10.42 -19.76 -28.95
C TYR A 114 10.25 -21.08 -29.71
N LEU A 115 9.00 -21.49 -29.94
CA LEU A 115 8.67 -22.77 -30.58
C LEU A 115 8.71 -22.72 -32.12
N PHE A 116 8.29 -21.61 -32.74
CA PHE A 116 8.19 -21.49 -34.21
C PHE A 116 8.94 -20.29 -34.75
N ALA A 117 9.50 -20.44 -35.95
CA ALA A 117 9.99 -19.31 -36.73
C ALA A 117 8.83 -18.35 -37.10
N LEU A 118 9.12 -17.06 -37.11
CA LEU A 118 8.15 -16.05 -37.49
C LEU A 118 7.84 -16.13 -38.99
N GLY A 119 6.57 -16.32 -39.28
CA GLY A 119 5.97 -16.28 -40.60
C GLY A 119 4.50 -15.88 -40.49
N PRO A 120 3.79 -15.74 -41.62
CA PRO A 120 2.39 -15.29 -41.60
C PRO A 120 1.46 -16.18 -40.75
N LEU A 121 1.66 -17.50 -40.80
CA LEU A 121 0.84 -18.46 -40.07
C LEU A 121 1.15 -18.47 -38.56
N SER A 122 2.44 -18.42 -38.18
CA SER A 122 2.82 -18.34 -36.76
C SER A 122 2.41 -16.99 -36.16
N LEU A 123 2.44 -15.89 -36.92
CA LEU A 123 1.88 -14.60 -36.49
C LEU A 123 0.37 -14.65 -36.27
N PHE A 124 -0.39 -15.29 -37.18
CA PHE A 124 -1.82 -15.52 -36.98
C PHE A 124 -2.08 -16.33 -35.71
N PHE A 125 -1.27 -17.37 -35.48
CA PHE A 125 -1.36 -18.18 -34.27
C PHE A 125 -1.06 -17.39 -32.99
N VAL A 126 -0.01 -16.56 -33.00
CA VAL A 126 0.31 -15.63 -31.89
C VAL A 126 -0.84 -14.67 -31.60
N VAL A 127 -1.45 -14.08 -32.64
CA VAL A 127 -2.57 -13.13 -32.48
C VAL A 127 -3.78 -13.82 -31.85
N THR A 128 -4.17 -14.98 -32.39
CA THR A 128 -5.33 -15.72 -31.87
C THR A 128 -5.11 -16.21 -30.44
N ALA A 129 -3.93 -16.77 -30.15
CA ALA A 129 -3.56 -17.20 -28.81
C ALA A 129 -3.52 -16.03 -27.82
N GLY A 130 -2.92 -14.90 -28.20
CA GLY A 130 -2.85 -13.69 -27.35
C GLY A 130 -4.23 -13.12 -26.99
N ILE A 131 -5.16 -13.07 -27.95
CA ILE A 131 -6.55 -12.66 -27.69
C ILE A 131 -7.23 -13.66 -26.75
N PHE A 132 -7.07 -14.96 -26.99
CA PHE A 132 -7.65 -15.99 -26.13
C PHE A 132 -7.10 -15.89 -24.69
N THR A 133 -5.80 -15.68 -24.53
CA THR A 133 -5.17 -15.49 -23.22
C THR A 133 -5.74 -14.27 -22.50
N PHE A 134 -5.93 -13.15 -23.20
CA PHE A 134 -6.54 -11.96 -22.60
C PHE A 134 -7.96 -12.25 -22.08
N VAL A 135 -8.81 -12.90 -22.90
CA VAL A 135 -10.17 -13.29 -22.49
C VAL A 135 -10.12 -14.20 -21.27
N LEU A 136 -9.22 -15.18 -21.27
CA LEU A 136 -9.04 -16.10 -20.15
C LEU A 136 -8.53 -15.37 -18.89
N SER A 137 -7.62 -14.41 -19.02
CA SER A 137 -7.13 -13.58 -17.91
C SER A 137 -8.25 -12.76 -17.26
N VAL A 138 -9.14 -12.18 -18.05
CA VAL A 138 -10.31 -11.44 -17.53
C VAL A 138 -11.27 -12.38 -16.80
N MET A 139 -11.60 -13.52 -17.41
CA MET A 139 -12.51 -14.52 -16.83
C MET A 139 -11.96 -15.08 -15.51
N THR A 140 -10.72 -15.55 -15.51
CA THR A 140 -10.07 -16.12 -14.32
C THR A 140 -9.93 -15.07 -13.22
N ASN A 141 -9.61 -13.82 -13.54
CA ASN A 141 -9.51 -12.76 -12.54
C ASN A 141 -10.83 -12.50 -11.84
N SER A 142 -11.94 -12.49 -12.58
CA SER A 142 -13.28 -12.32 -12.02
C SER A 142 -13.61 -13.45 -11.02
N ILE A 143 -13.30 -14.69 -11.36
CA ILE A 143 -13.58 -15.86 -10.51
C ILE A 143 -12.66 -15.85 -9.28
N PHE A 144 -11.35 -15.73 -9.49
CA PHE A 144 -10.35 -15.88 -8.43
C PHE A 144 -10.38 -14.74 -7.42
N SER A 145 -10.55 -13.50 -7.89
CA SER A 145 -10.63 -12.34 -6.98
C SER A 145 -11.89 -12.37 -6.13
N TYR A 146 -13.02 -12.84 -6.69
CA TYR A 146 -14.30 -12.85 -5.99
C TYR A 146 -14.44 -14.02 -5.02
N TYR A 147 -14.18 -15.26 -5.47
CA TYR A 147 -14.42 -16.46 -4.65
C TYR A 147 -13.22 -16.83 -3.77
N PHE A 148 -12.01 -16.73 -4.30
CA PHE A 148 -10.80 -17.17 -3.59
C PHE A 148 -10.01 -16.03 -2.97
N LYS A 149 -10.29 -14.77 -3.37
CA LYS A 149 -9.49 -13.58 -3.01
C LYS A 149 -8.01 -13.75 -3.39
N LEU A 150 -7.74 -14.41 -4.52
CA LEU A 150 -6.40 -14.72 -5.00
C LEU A 150 -6.06 -13.97 -6.31
N PRO A 151 -4.78 -13.67 -6.56
CA PRO A 151 -4.32 -13.24 -7.88
C PRO A 151 -4.33 -14.41 -8.88
N ILE A 152 -4.45 -14.10 -10.17
CA ILE A 152 -4.41 -15.11 -11.25
C ILE A 152 -2.99 -15.59 -11.61
N LEU A 153 -1.97 -14.83 -11.20
CA LEU A 153 -0.56 -15.10 -11.53
C LEU A 153 -0.39 -15.44 -13.02
N SER A 154 0.45 -16.41 -13.38
CA SER A 154 0.66 -16.77 -14.79
C SER A 154 -0.21 -17.96 -15.25
N LEU A 155 -1.29 -18.27 -14.52
CA LEU A 155 -2.16 -19.41 -14.82
C LEU A 155 -2.79 -19.33 -16.23
N PRO A 156 -3.32 -18.18 -16.71
CA PRO A 156 -3.83 -18.09 -18.07
C PRO A 156 -2.76 -18.38 -19.13
N PHE A 157 -1.53 -17.92 -18.92
CA PHE A 157 -0.41 -18.24 -19.79
C PHE A 157 -0.14 -19.75 -19.85
N VAL A 158 -0.11 -20.45 -18.70
CA VAL A 158 0.13 -21.90 -18.66
C VAL A 158 -0.94 -22.64 -19.45
N ILE A 159 -2.22 -22.34 -19.18
CA ILE A 159 -3.34 -23.01 -19.86
C ILE A 159 -3.26 -22.82 -21.38
N VAL A 160 -3.10 -21.58 -21.84
CA VAL A 160 -3.07 -21.30 -23.28
C VAL A 160 -1.81 -21.87 -23.94
N SER A 161 -0.65 -21.80 -23.29
CA SER A 161 0.59 -22.35 -23.85
C SER A 161 0.55 -23.87 -23.93
N SER A 162 0.02 -24.55 -22.92
CA SER A 162 -0.20 -26.01 -22.97
C SER A 162 -1.15 -26.39 -24.10
N ILE A 163 -2.26 -25.67 -24.30
CA ILE A 163 -3.16 -25.87 -25.44
C ILE A 163 -2.44 -25.62 -26.76
N ALA A 164 -1.62 -24.57 -26.84
CA ALA A 164 -0.87 -24.22 -28.05
C ALA A 164 0.16 -25.30 -28.43
N TYR A 165 0.88 -25.86 -27.46
CA TYR A 165 1.83 -26.97 -27.65
C TYR A 165 1.11 -28.26 -28.07
N LEU A 166 -0.04 -28.56 -27.48
CA LEU A 166 -0.83 -29.73 -27.89
C LEU A 166 -1.39 -29.56 -29.31
N ALA A 167 -1.91 -28.37 -29.63
CA ALA A 167 -2.45 -28.07 -30.94
C ALA A 167 -1.36 -28.10 -32.02
N SER A 168 -0.12 -27.72 -31.70
CA SER A 168 0.95 -27.69 -32.68
C SER A 168 1.30 -29.05 -33.25
N TYR A 169 1.07 -30.15 -32.53
CA TYR A 169 1.22 -31.50 -33.09
C TYR A 169 0.33 -31.75 -34.31
N SER A 170 -0.78 -31.01 -34.44
CA SER A 170 -1.68 -31.08 -35.60
C SER A 170 -1.35 -30.05 -36.69
N TYR A 171 -0.42 -29.13 -36.46
CA TYR A 171 -0.14 -27.97 -37.32
C TYR A 171 1.23 -28.08 -38.00
N SER A 172 1.40 -29.07 -38.86
CA SER A 172 2.65 -29.32 -39.61
C SER A 172 3.16 -28.10 -40.38
N ASN A 173 2.26 -27.25 -40.91
CA ASN A 173 2.61 -26.02 -41.63
C ASN A 173 3.24 -24.91 -40.77
N LEU A 174 3.21 -25.03 -39.44
CA LEU A 174 3.91 -24.10 -38.53
C LEU A 174 5.40 -24.43 -38.41
N TYR A 175 5.80 -25.69 -38.66
CA TYR A 175 7.19 -26.14 -38.59
C TYR A 175 7.89 -25.91 -39.94
N VAL A 176 8.33 -24.69 -40.20
CA VAL A 176 9.19 -24.40 -41.35
C VAL A 176 10.60 -24.90 -41.04
N THR A 177 10.98 -26.04 -41.65
CA THR A 177 12.35 -26.62 -41.72
C THR A 177 13.12 -26.68 -40.39
N ALA A 178 13.03 -27.84 -39.73
CA ALA A 178 13.66 -28.23 -38.46
C ALA A 178 13.15 -27.48 -37.21
N LEU A 179 12.97 -28.20 -36.09
CA LEU A 179 12.94 -27.56 -34.77
C LEU A 179 14.17 -26.64 -34.71
N TYR A 180 13.93 -25.33 -34.61
CA TYR A 180 14.99 -24.33 -34.61
C TYR A 180 16.03 -24.73 -33.55
N ALA A 181 17.24 -25.09 -33.98
CA ALA A 181 18.27 -25.54 -33.06
C ALA A 181 18.56 -24.41 -32.06
N HIS A 182 18.31 -24.66 -30.77
CA HIS A 182 18.64 -23.74 -29.67
C HIS A 182 20.16 -23.71 -29.39
N GLY A 183 20.97 -23.65 -30.45
CA GLY A 183 22.43 -23.62 -30.35
C GLY A 183 22.91 -22.30 -29.78
N GLU A 184 23.76 -22.37 -28.75
CA GLU A 184 24.54 -21.25 -28.22
C GLU A 184 25.40 -20.62 -29.32
N THR A 185 24.88 -19.68 -30.10
CA THR A 185 25.70 -18.80 -30.96
C THR A 185 25.11 -17.40 -30.99
N ILE A 186 25.57 -16.56 -30.05
CA ILE A 186 25.47 -15.11 -30.19
C ILE A 186 26.85 -14.63 -30.64
N SER A 187 26.98 -14.24 -31.91
CA SER A 187 28.06 -13.39 -32.39
C SER A 187 27.72 -11.93 -32.03
N LEU A 188 28.27 -11.45 -30.91
CA LEU A 188 28.19 -10.02 -30.56
C LEU A 188 29.05 -9.22 -31.54
N SER A 189 28.45 -8.57 -32.54
CA SER A 189 29.13 -7.55 -33.34
C SER A 189 29.27 -6.26 -32.52
N LEU A 190 30.33 -6.16 -31.72
CA LEU A 190 30.81 -4.91 -31.13
C LEU A 190 31.37 -3.97 -32.23
N PRO A 191 31.56 -2.65 -31.95
CA PRO A 191 31.92 -1.66 -32.95
C PRO A 191 33.12 -2.09 -33.81
N PHE A 192 33.07 -1.74 -35.10
CA PHE A 192 33.97 -2.15 -36.21
C PHE A 192 35.49 -2.14 -35.89
N TRP A 193 35.93 -1.45 -34.84
CA TRP A 193 37.33 -1.30 -34.45
C TRP A 193 37.83 -2.43 -33.53
N PHE A 194 36.94 -3.26 -32.98
CA PHE A 194 37.31 -4.39 -32.10
C PHE A 194 37.69 -5.67 -32.86
N PHE A 195 37.27 -5.80 -34.12
CA PHE A 195 37.46 -7.01 -34.95
C PHE A 195 38.74 -7.01 -35.82
N TRP A 196 39.54 -5.93 -35.81
CA TRP A 196 40.74 -5.89 -36.66
C TRP A 196 41.88 -6.79 -36.16
N ASN A 197 41.84 -7.25 -34.90
CA ASN A 197 42.95 -7.98 -34.28
C ASN A 197 42.66 -9.41 -33.83
N ASN A 198 41.44 -9.96 -33.96
CA ASN A 198 41.18 -11.34 -33.55
C ASN A 198 40.32 -12.08 -34.59
N HIS A 199 40.92 -13.11 -35.19
CA HIS A 199 40.27 -14.05 -36.10
C HIS A 199 39.16 -14.81 -35.36
N GLY A 200 37.88 -14.46 -35.60
CA GLY A 200 36.74 -15.39 -35.55
C GLY A 200 36.46 -16.20 -34.27
N GLU A 201 37.13 -15.96 -33.14
CA GLU A 201 36.85 -16.67 -31.89
C GLU A 201 35.67 -16.03 -31.15
N THR A 202 34.57 -16.77 -31.03
CA THR A 202 33.47 -16.44 -30.12
C THR A 202 33.97 -16.53 -28.68
N ILE A 203 34.05 -15.40 -27.99
CA ILE A 203 34.38 -15.36 -26.55
C ILE A 203 33.22 -16.01 -25.78
N SER A 204 33.33 -17.31 -25.49
CA SER A 204 32.42 -18.01 -24.58
C SER A 204 32.78 -17.66 -23.14
N LEU A 205 31.91 -16.91 -22.46
CA LEU A 205 32.11 -16.61 -21.05
C LEU A 205 31.91 -17.90 -20.22
N SER A 206 33.02 -18.53 -19.80
CA SER A 206 33.00 -19.75 -18.99
C SER A 206 32.65 -19.44 -17.54
N LEU A 207 31.37 -19.54 -17.18
CA LEU A 207 30.90 -19.39 -15.80
C LEU A 207 30.81 -20.75 -15.09
N PRO A 208 31.04 -20.80 -13.76
CA PRO A 208 30.73 -21.97 -12.95
C PRO A 208 29.27 -22.40 -13.10
N PHE A 209 28.99 -23.70 -13.04
CA PHE A 209 27.65 -24.27 -13.28
C PHE A 209 26.55 -23.62 -12.42
N TRP A 210 26.85 -23.32 -11.15
CA TRP A 210 25.89 -22.72 -10.21
C TRP A 210 25.53 -21.28 -10.57
N LEU A 211 26.45 -20.54 -11.19
CA LEU A 211 26.23 -19.18 -11.65
C LEU A 211 25.62 -19.15 -13.06
N LYS A 212 26.06 -20.06 -13.96
CA LYS A 212 25.45 -20.26 -15.29
C LYS A 212 23.98 -20.62 -15.15
N GLY A 213 23.66 -21.58 -14.28
CA GLY A 213 22.30 -22.04 -14.01
C GLY A 213 21.36 -20.93 -13.55
N PHE A 214 21.83 -20.03 -12.67
CA PHE A 214 21.04 -18.90 -12.19
C PHE A 214 20.64 -17.95 -13.33
N PHE A 215 21.61 -17.55 -14.16
CA PHE A 215 21.33 -16.65 -15.29
C PHE A 215 20.48 -17.32 -16.37
N VAL A 216 20.76 -18.57 -16.71
CA VAL A 216 19.93 -19.34 -17.65
C VAL A 216 18.49 -19.44 -17.14
N SER A 217 18.29 -19.70 -15.85
CA SER A 217 16.95 -19.75 -15.23
C SER A 217 16.23 -18.41 -15.35
N LEU A 218 16.89 -17.29 -15.05
CA LEU A 218 16.30 -15.96 -15.21
C LEU A 218 15.91 -15.67 -16.68
N GLY A 219 16.80 -15.95 -17.63
CA GLY A 219 16.52 -15.78 -19.06
C GLY A 219 15.36 -16.66 -19.53
N SER A 220 15.23 -17.86 -18.97
CA SER A 220 14.18 -18.82 -19.31
C SER A 220 12.77 -18.33 -18.99
N ILE A 221 12.61 -17.43 -18.02
CA ILE A 221 11.32 -16.79 -17.73
C ILE A 221 10.82 -15.95 -18.91
N LEU A 222 11.75 -15.40 -19.70
CA LEU A 222 11.48 -14.66 -20.93
C LEU A 222 11.58 -15.54 -22.18
N PHE A 223 11.63 -16.86 -22.03
CA PHE A 223 11.88 -17.82 -23.11
C PHE A 223 13.22 -17.61 -23.85
N LEU A 224 14.23 -17.17 -23.10
CA LEU A 224 15.61 -16.99 -23.58
C LEU A 224 16.57 -17.74 -22.64
N PRO A 225 16.71 -19.07 -22.75
CA PRO A 225 17.54 -19.88 -21.85
C PRO A 225 19.05 -19.70 -22.12
N ASN A 226 19.53 -18.45 -22.10
CA ASN A 226 20.92 -18.09 -22.33
C ASN A 226 21.42 -17.14 -21.23
N THR A 227 22.73 -17.20 -20.99
CA THR A 227 23.38 -16.47 -19.90
C THR A 227 23.29 -14.95 -20.07
N LEU A 228 23.43 -14.43 -21.29
CA LEU A 228 23.45 -12.98 -21.54
C LEU A 228 22.09 -12.33 -21.23
N ALA A 229 21.01 -12.91 -21.73
CA ALA A 229 19.65 -12.47 -21.42
C ALA A 229 19.39 -12.54 -19.92
N GLY A 230 19.83 -13.62 -19.27
CA GLY A 230 19.80 -13.79 -17.83
C GLY A 230 20.54 -12.69 -17.05
N MET A 231 21.76 -12.32 -17.46
CA MET A 231 22.56 -11.27 -16.82
C MET A 231 21.93 -9.89 -16.97
N LEU A 232 21.51 -9.54 -18.19
CA LEU A 232 20.84 -8.26 -18.46
C LEU A 232 19.56 -8.17 -17.64
N PHE A 233 18.83 -9.28 -17.57
CA PHE A 233 17.61 -9.32 -16.80
C PHE A 233 17.87 -9.23 -15.29
N ALA A 234 18.86 -9.95 -14.76
CA ALA A 234 19.31 -9.83 -13.37
C ALA A 234 19.67 -8.38 -12.99
N LEU A 235 20.35 -7.65 -13.89
CA LEU A 235 20.67 -6.23 -13.72
C LEU A 235 19.40 -5.36 -13.65
N VAL A 236 18.41 -5.61 -14.51
CA VAL A 236 17.13 -4.88 -14.47
C VAL A 236 16.42 -5.09 -13.13
N ILE A 237 16.38 -6.32 -12.61
CA ILE A 237 15.81 -6.60 -11.28
C ILE A 237 16.59 -5.85 -10.21
N LEU A 238 17.92 -5.98 -10.17
CA LEU A 238 18.77 -5.36 -9.15
C LEU A 238 18.62 -3.83 -9.08
N LEU A 239 18.52 -3.17 -10.24
CA LEU A 239 18.34 -1.73 -10.32
C LEU A 239 16.94 -1.30 -9.86
N THR A 240 15.93 -2.14 -10.11
CA THR A 240 14.53 -1.82 -9.80
C THR A 240 14.15 -2.19 -8.36
N SER A 241 14.42 -3.43 -7.94
CA SER A 241 14.14 -3.95 -6.60
C SER A 241 15.26 -4.88 -6.12
N ARG A 242 15.94 -4.47 -5.05
CA ARG A 242 17.03 -5.23 -4.44
C ARG A 242 16.46 -6.39 -3.63
N ILE A 243 15.26 -6.22 -3.07
CA ILE A 243 14.55 -7.28 -2.36
C ILE A 243 14.19 -8.42 -3.32
N LEU A 244 13.64 -8.11 -4.51
CA LEU A 244 13.35 -9.15 -5.50
C LEU A 244 14.61 -9.84 -6.00
N PHE A 245 15.70 -9.10 -6.23
CA PHE A 245 16.98 -9.68 -6.63
C PHE A 245 17.53 -10.64 -5.57
N LEU A 246 17.47 -10.26 -4.29
CA LEU A 246 17.86 -11.13 -3.18
C LEU A 246 16.98 -12.39 -3.12
N LEU A 247 15.66 -12.25 -3.23
CA LEU A 247 14.73 -13.38 -3.23
C LEU A 247 14.92 -14.30 -4.42
N ALA A 248 15.27 -13.77 -5.59
CA ALA A 248 15.62 -14.53 -6.77
C ALA A 248 16.85 -15.42 -6.51
N LEU A 249 17.90 -14.89 -5.89
CA LEU A 249 19.07 -15.66 -5.47
C LEU A 249 18.67 -16.74 -4.45
N LEU A 250 18.00 -16.35 -3.37
CA LEU A 250 17.63 -17.29 -2.30
C LEU A 250 16.74 -18.43 -2.80
N GLY A 251 15.73 -18.12 -3.62
CA GLY A 251 14.84 -19.12 -4.21
C GLY A 251 15.58 -20.09 -5.12
N PHE A 252 16.40 -19.57 -6.04
CA PHE A 252 17.19 -20.41 -6.96
C PHE A 252 18.15 -21.33 -6.21
N TYR A 253 19.00 -20.78 -5.33
CA TYR A 253 20.02 -21.57 -4.66
C TYR A 253 19.41 -22.60 -3.70
N LEU A 254 18.34 -22.25 -2.98
CA LEU A 254 17.66 -23.19 -2.10
C LEU A 254 17.02 -24.33 -2.88
N GLY A 255 16.22 -24.02 -3.91
CA GLY A 255 15.51 -25.02 -4.70
C GLY A 255 16.48 -25.93 -5.47
N ALA A 256 17.46 -25.36 -6.18
CA ALA A 256 18.44 -26.13 -6.94
C ALA A 256 19.32 -27.02 -6.04
N SER A 257 19.62 -26.57 -4.81
CA SER A 257 20.39 -27.36 -3.84
C SER A 257 19.56 -28.52 -3.28
N ILE A 258 18.28 -28.30 -2.98
CA ILE A 258 17.38 -29.37 -2.54
C ILE A 258 17.21 -30.40 -3.67
N SER A 259 16.91 -29.97 -4.91
CA SER A 259 16.84 -30.87 -6.06
C SER A 259 18.15 -31.62 -6.29
N GLY A 260 19.30 -30.95 -6.19
CA GLY A 260 20.61 -31.59 -6.33
C GLY A 260 20.93 -32.63 -5.26
N LEU A 261 20.44 -32.43 -4.02
CA LEU A 261 20.53 -33.43 -2.96
C LEU A 261 19.63 -34.64 -3.25
N MET A 262 18.44 -34.43 -3.82
CA MET A 262 17.49 -35.50 -4.15
C MET A 262 17.91 -36.29 -5.40
N GLU A 263 18.45 -35.62 -6.42
CA GLU A 263 18.94 -36.22 -7.67
C GLU A 263 20.30 -36.90 -7.52
N GLY A 264 21.08 -36.54 -6.49
CA GLY A 264 22.45 -37.02 -6.28
C GLY A 264 23.50 -36.33 -7.18
N THR A 265 23.12 -35.29 -7.93
CA THR A 265 24.03 -34.53 -8.81
C THR A 265 23.72 -33.03 -8.74
N MET A 266 24.63 -32.26 -8.14
CA MET A 266 24.50 -30.80 -8.06
C MET A 266 24.61 -30.12 -9.43
N THR A 267 25.49 -30.59 -10.31
CA THR A 267 25.70 -29.96 -11.61
C THR A 267 24.44 -30.01 -12.48
N SER A 268 23.77 -31.17 -12.55
CA SER A 268 22.55 -31.32 -13.34
C SER A 268 21.41 -30.49 -12.77
N ALA A 269 21.16 -30.60 -11.46
CA ALA A 269 20.10 -29.86 -10.78
C ALA A 269 20.22 -28.35 -10.96
N PHE A 270 21.41 -27.78 -10.83
CA PHE A 270 21.62 -26.33 -11.01
C PHE A 270 21.43 -25.85 -12.45
N LEU A 271 21.67 -26.71 -13.45
CA LEU A 271 21.54 -26.37 -14.86
C LEU A 271 20.13 -26.61 -15.42
N GLN A 272 19.18 -27.09 -14.59
CA GLN A 272 17.80 -27.24 -15.01
C GLN A 272 17.15 -25.89 -15.32
N ILE A 273 16.55 -25.83 -16.51
CA ILE A 273 15.85 -24.65 -17.02
C ILE A 273 14.67 -24.29 -16.12
N ASN A 274 13.95 -25.28 -15.58
CA ASN A 274 12.71 -25.06 -14.83
C ASN A 274 12.91 -24.50 -13.40
N ASN A 275 14.15 -24.34 -12.95
CA ASN A 275 14.51 -23.72 -11.66
C ASN A 275 14.00 -22.27 -11.53
N PHE A 276 13.62 -21.63 -12.63
CA PHE A 276 12.94 -20.34 -12.58
C PHE A 276 11.64 -20.36 -11.76
N ASN A 277 10.99 -21.52 -11.62
CA ASN A 277 9.82 -21.67 -10.76
C ASN A 277 10.15 -21.29 -9.31
N PHE A 278 11.31 -21.73 -8.80
CA PHE A 278 11.75 -21.40 -7.44
C PHE A 278 11.99 -19.90 -7.26
N ILE A 279 12.55 -19.24 -8.28
CA ILE A 279 12.76 -17.79 -8.32
C ILE A 279 11.41 -17.06 -8.20
N LEU A 280 10.43 -17.43 -9.02
CA LEU A 280 9.10 -16.81 -9.04
C LEU A 280 8.35 -17.01 -7.72
N ILE A 281 8.41 -18.21 -7.12
CA ILE A 281 7.77 -18.52 -5.82
C ILE A 281 8.39 -17.65 -4.72
N ALA A 282 9.72 -17.59 -4.66
CA ALA A 282 10.43 -16.82 -3.65
C ALA A 282 10.13 -15.32 -3.75
N MET A 283 10.09 -14.76 -4.97
CA MET A 283 9.72 -13.37 -5.20
C MET A 283 8.25 -13.08 -4.82
N ALA A 284 7.33 -13.94 -5.27
CA ALA A 284 5.91 -13.76 -5.06
C ALA A 284 5.53 -13.82 -3.57
N LEU A 285 5.94 -14.87 -2.86
CA LEU A 285 5.62 -15.04 -1.44
C LEU A 285 6.54 -14.22 -0.54
N GLY A 286 7.83 -14.09 -0.87
CA GLY A 286 8.80 -13.44 0.01
C GLY A 286 8.73 -11.91 -0.01
N GLY A 287 8.21 -11.29 -1.08
CA GLY A 287 8.24 -9.83 -1.21
C GLY A 287 7.03 -9.16 -1.85
N VAL A 288 6.34 -9.81 -2.80
CA VAL A 288 5.25 -9.16 -3.53
C VAL A 288 3.94 -9.26 -2.75
N TYR A 289 3.49 -10.48 -2.44
CA TYR A 289 2.20 -10.74 -1.81
C TYR A 289 2.28 -10.85 -0.30
N LEU A 290 3.46 -11.15 0.27
CA LEU A 290 3.71 -10.94 1.68
C LEU A 290 4.68 -9.77 1.86
N VAL A 291 4.45 -8.99 2.91
CA VAL A 291 5.33 -7.89 3.30
C VAL A 291 6.73 -8.45 3.60
N PRO A 292 7.81 -7.90 3.01
CA PRO A 292 9.16 -8.37 3.26
C PRO A 292 9.52 -8.40 4.74
N SER A 293 9.86 -9.60 5.23
CA SER A 293 10.25 -9.83 6.62
C SER A 293 10.94 -11.19 6.74
N PRO A 294 11.71 -11.45 7.81
CA PRO A 294 12.26 -12.78 8.07
C PRO A 294 11.21 -13.88 8.10
N LYS A 295 10.00 -13.59 8.63
CA LYS A 295 8.89 -14.54 8.65
C LYS A 295 8.38 -14.86 7.23
N SER A 296 8.23 -13.84 6.38
CA SER A 296 7.81 -14.01 4.99
C SER A 296 8.86 -14.76 4.17
N TYR A 297 10.15 -14.50 4.43
CA TYR A 297 11.25 -15.21 3.77
C TYR A 297 11.32 -16.67 4.18
N LEU A 298 11.04 -16.99 5.46
CA LEU A 298 10.92 -18.38 5.90
C LEU A 298 9.74 -19.09 5.22
N ILE A 299 8.58 -18.44 5.11
CA ILE A 299 7.44 -18.99 4.38
C ILE A 299 7.80 -19.24 2.91
N ALA A 300 8.46 -18.29 2.26
CA ALA A 300 8.92 -18.43 0.88
C ALA A 300 9.93 -19.59 0.73
N ALA A 301 10.86 -19.76 1.68
CA ALA A 301 11.80 -20.87 1.69
C ALA A 301 11.10 -22.24 1.83
N ILE A 302 10.10 -22.34 2.71
CA ILE A 302 9.27 -23.55 2.85
C ILE A 302 8.50 -23.82 1.55
N ALA A 303 7.91 -22.81 0.95
CA ALA A 303 7.20 -22.95 -0.32
C ALA A 303 8.12 -23.41 -1.46
N VAL A 304 9.34 -22.88 -1.54
CA VAL A 304 10.36 -23.34 -2.50
C VAL A 304 10.74 -24.81 -2.25
N ALA A 305 10.91 -25.22 -0.99
CA ALA A 305 11.21 -26.61 -0.65
C ALA A 305 10.05 -27.57 -1.01
N VAL A 306 8.79 -27.14 -0.88
CA VAL A 306 7.62 -27.91 -1.35
C VAL A 306 7.59 -27.96 -2.88
N ALA A 307 8.02 -26.88 -3.53
CA ALA A 307 7.98 -26.77 -4.98
C ALA A 307 8.96 -27.70 -5.70
N THR A 308 10.06 -28.12 -5.09
CA THR A 308 11.02 -29.05 -5.73
C THR A 308 10.35 -30.38 -6.05
N ILE A 309 9.64 -30.96 -5.07
CA ILE A 309 8.88 -32.21 -5.23
C ILE A 309 7.81 -32.05 -6.32
N LEU A 310 7.08 -30.94 -6.29
CA LEU A 310 6.01 -30.70 -7.25
C LEU A 310 6.55 -30.46 -8.66
N LEU A 311 7.67 -29.75 -8.79
CA LEU A 311 8.31 -29.49 -10.08
C LEU A 311 8.69 -30.80 -10.74
N ASP A 312 9.42 -31.67 -10.05
CA ASP A 312 9.87 -32.95 -10.59
C ASP A 312 8.68 -33.83 -11.03
N ALA A 313 7.62 -33.88 -10.22
CA ALA A 313 6.41 -34.63 -10.54
C ALA A 313 5.69 -34.09 -11.78
N ILE A 314 5.55 -32.76 -11.89
CA ILE A 314 4.91 -32.10 -13.03
C ILE A 314 5.77 -32.25 -14.29
N ASP A 315 7.09 -32.11 -14.18
CA ASP A 315 8.02 -32.26 -15.31
C ASP A 315 7.94 -33.65 -15.92
N ILE A 316 7.95 -34.70 -15.09
CA ILE A 316 7.82 -36.10 -15.56
C ILE A 316 6.44 -36.30 -16.23
N PHE A 317 5.36 -35.84 -15.59
CA PHE A 317 4.01 -36.02 -16.11
C PHE A 317 3.82 -35.30 -17.44
N TRP A 318 4.22 -34.02 -17.54
CA TRP A 318 4.03 -33.25 -18.77
C TRP A 318 4.97 -33.63 -19.91
N ALA A 319 6.20 -34.05 -19.58
CA ALA A 319 7.11 -34.60 -20.59
C ALA A 319 6.50 -35.80 -21.32
N THR A 320 5.65 -36.60 -20.65
CA THR A 320 4.93 -37.73 -21.29
C THR A 320 4.01 -37.29 -22.42
N TYR A 321 3.49 -36.06 -22.36
CA TYR A 321 2.65 -35.45 -23.40
C TYR A 321 3.42 -34.46 -24.28
N GLY A 322 4.74 -34.36 -24.11
CA GLY A 322 5.61 -33.42 -24.82
C GLY A 322 5.34 -31.94 -24.49
N ILE A 323 4.75 -31.65 -23.34
CA ILE A 323 4.47 -30.29 -22.87
C ILE A 323 5.53 -29.90 -21.83
N PRO A 324 6.07 -28.67 -21.85
CA PRO A 324 6.87 -28.15 -20.74
C PRO A 324 6.02 -27.89 -19.49
N ALA A 325 6.59 -27.99 -18.29
CA ALA A 325 5.88 -27.60 -17.07
C ALA A 325 5.55 -26.10 -16.96
N PHE A 326 6.25 -25.27 -17.73
CA PHE A 326 6.13 -23.81 -17.69
C PHE A 326 6.21 -23.30 -16.24
N THR A 327 5.31 -22.40 -15.86
CA THR A 327 5.18 -21.85 -14.52
C THR A 327 4.09 -22.54 -13.69
N LEU A 328 3.65 -23.75 -14.08
CA LEU A 328 2.59 -24.46 -13.35
C LEU A 328 2.96 -24.75 -11.88
N PRO A 329 4.18 -25.24 -11.55
CA PRO A 329 4.60 -25.42 -10.16
C PRO A 329 4.54 -24.11 -9.37
N PHE A 330 5.04 -23.01 -9.97
CA PHE A 330 4.96 -21.68 -9.38
C PHE A 330 3.53 -21.25 -9.06
N ASN A 331 2.60 -21.40 -10.00
CA ASN A 331 1.21 -20.99 -9.82
C ASN A 331 0.54 -21.78 -8.70
N PHE A 332 0.68 -23.12 -8.72
CA PHE A 332 0.03 -24.00 -7.77
C PHE A 332 0.53 -23.76 -6.33
N VAL A 333 1.84 -23.74 -6.13
CA VAL A 333 2.44 -23.53 -4.80
C VAL A 333 2.10 -22.15 -4.26
N THR A 334 2.30 -21.10 -5.07
CA THR A 334 2.06 -19.72 -4.63
C THR A 334 0.60 -19.50 -4.26
N MET A 335 -0.35 -19.93 -5.09
CA MET A 335 -1.78 -19.76 -4.82
C MET A 335 -2.21 -20.54 -3.58
N THR A 336 -1.72 -21.77 -3.39
CA THR A 336 -2.06 -22.59 -2.22
C THR A 336 -1.62 -21.93 -0.93
N PHE A 337 -0.36 -21.45 -0.87
CA PHE A 337 0.15 -20.75 0.30
C PHE A 337 -0.62 -19.44 0.56
N LEU A 338 -0.86 -18.62 -0.48
CA LEU A 338 -1.62 -17.38 -0.31
C LEU A 338 -3.05 -17.62 0.17
N TYR A 339 -3.70 -18.68 -0.31
CA TYR A 339 -5.06 -19.01 0.09
C TYR A 339 -5.13 -19.36 1.58
N VAL A 340 -4.25 -20.25 2.04
CA VAL A 340 -4.19 -20.67 3.44
C VAL A 340 -3.83 -19.48 4.34
N LEU A 341 -2.84 -18.66 3.96
CA LEU A 341 -2.45 -17.47 4.72
C LEU A 341 -3.57 -16.43 4.78
N GLY A 342 -4.34 -16.28 3.71
CA GLY A 342 -5.52 -15.44 3.66
C GLY A 342 -6.64 -15.94 4.57
N LEU A 343 -6.91 -17.25 4.60
CA LEU A 343 -7.93 -17.86 5.45
C LEU A 343 -7.65 -17.68 6.94
N VAL A 344 -6.38 -17.81 7.35
CA VAL A 344 -5.99 -17.62 8.76
C VAL A 344 -5.80 -16.15 9.15
N GLY A 345 -5.96 -15.21 8.21
CA GLY A 345 -5.76 -13.78 8.47
C GLY A 345 -4.32 -13.43 8.81
N PHE A 346 -3.34 -14.05 8.15
CA PHE A 346 -1.92 -13.83 8.44
C PHE A 346 -1.54 -12.33 8.24
N PRO A 347 -1.00 -11.66 9.27
CA PRO A 347 -0.91 -10.19 9.30
C PRO A 347 0.04 -9.58 8.27
N LEU A 348 0.94 -10.38 7.68
CA LEU A 348 1.90 -9.91 6.68
C LEU A 348 1.41 -10.12 5.24
N VAL A 349 0.20 -10.64 5.02
CA VAL A 349 -0.41 -10.61 3.68
C VAL A 349 -0.58 -9.16 3.27
N ALA A 350 0.02 -8.77 2.13
CA ALA A 350 0.02 -7.40 1.68
C ALA A 350 -1.40 -6.99 1.26
N ALA A 351 -2.03 -6.12 2.05
CA ALA A 351 -3.36 -5.60 1.74
C ALA A 351 -3.43 -4.88 0.38
N LYS A 352 -2.32 -4.26 -0.04
CA LYS A 352 -2.18 -3.63 -1.35
C LYS A 352 -0.74 -3.74 -1.84
N VAL A 353 -0.54 -4.44 -2.95
CA VAL A 353 0.75 -4.58 -3.61
C VAL A 353 1.11 -3.26 -4.31
N ARG A 354 2.32 -2.74 -4.06
CA ARG A 354 2.85 -1.52 -4.70
C ARG A 354 3.79 -1.87 -5.85
N ARG A 355 4.42 -0.85 -6.44
CA ARG A 355 5.23 -1.03 -7.65
C ARG A 355 6.45 -1.90 -7.43
N THR A 356 6.96 -1.89 -6.20
CA THR A 356 8.05 -2.75 -5.73
C THR A 356 7.79 -3.22 -4.29
N PRO A 357 8.39 -4.34 -3.86
CA PRO A 357 8.34 -4.79 -2.45
C PRO A 357 8.85 -3.76 -1.44
N GLU A 358 9.83 -2.94 -1.81
CA GLU A 358 10.35 -1.86 -0.94
C GLU A 358 9.29 -0.82 -0.63
N GLU A 359 8.48 -0.42 -1.63
CA GLU A 359 7.38 0.53 -1.43
C GLU A 359 6.28 -0.10 -0.55
N THR A 360 5.94 -1.37 -0.79
CA THR A 360 4.98 -2.12 0.02
C THR A 360 5.44 -2.21 1.48
N LEU A 361 6.72 -2.50 1.71
CA LEU A 361 7.31 -2.57 3.04
C LEU A 361 7.29 -1.20 3.75
N ASP A 362 7.68 -0.13 3.06
CA ASP A 362 7.73 1.20 3.65
C ASP A 362 6.34 1.68 4.07
N GLU A 363 5.33 1.48 3.22
CA GLU A 363 3.95 1.82 3.53
C GLU A 363 3.37 0.94 4.66
N TYR A 364 3.62 -0.38 4.66
CA TYR A 364 3.17 -1.25 5.74
C TYR A 364 3.73 -0.79 7.09
N ILE A 365 5.05 -0.57 7.17
CA ILE A 365 5.70 -0.13 8.42
C ILE A 365 5.17 1.24 8.83
N SER A 366 5.00 2.17 7.88
CA SER A 366 4.45 3.49 8.17
C SER A 366 3.03 3.38 8.72
N ASN A 367 2.16 2.59 8.08
CA ASN A 367 0.77 2.46 8.50
C ASN A 367 0.64 1.84 9.89
N VAL A 368 1.32 0.72 10.15
CA VAL A 368 1.25 0.02 11.44
C VAL A 368 1.78 0.89 12.59
N ARG A 369 2.78 1.74 12.35
CA ARG A 369 3.36 2.58 13.40
C ARG A 369 2.57 3.83 13.68
N ARG A 370 2.02 4.45 12.64
CA ARG A 370 1.38 5.77 12.71
C ARG A 370 -0.12 5.65 13.00
N PHE A 371 -0.78 4.60 12.50
CA PHE A 371 -2.22 4.40 12.63
C PHE A 371 -2.50 3.11 13.39
N ARG A 372 -2.27 3.13 14.71
CA ARG A 372 -2.37 1.96 15.59
C ARG A 372 -3.81 1.60 15.99
N GLY A 373 -4.68 2.59 16.10
CA GLY A 373 -6.05 2.39 16.55
C GLY A 373 -6.94 1.67 15.55
N ASN A 374 -8.16 1.41 15.99
CA ASN A 374 -9.17 0.70 15.24
C ASN A 374 -9.94 1.60 14.26
N PHE A 375 -10.71 0.97 13.39
CA PHE A 375 -11.66 1.65 12.52
C PHE A 375 -12.87 2.20 13.29
N ARG A 376 -13.25 1.56 14.40
CA ARG A 376 -14.31 2.02 15.31
C ARG A 376 -13.72 3.04 16.27
N LYS A 377 -14.04 4.32 16.04
CA LYS A 377 -13.51 5.44 16.82
C LYS A 377 -14.59 6.04 17.70
N LEU A 378 -14.29 6.24 18.97
CA LEU A 378 -15.16 6.91 19.93
C LEU A 378 -14.53 8.23 20.40
N SER A 379 -15.35 9.24 20.66
CA SER A 379 -14.97 10.38 21.49
C SER A 379 -15.04 9.99 22.96
N LEU A 380 -14.30 10.71 23.82
CA LEU A 380 -14.42 10.50 25.26
C LEU A 380 -15.80 10.96 25.76
N PRO A 381 -16.50 10.18 26.60
CA PRO A 381 -17.89 10.42 26.99
C PRO A 381 -18.02 11.45 28.13
N PHE A 382 -17.03 12.30 28.36
CA PHE A 382 -17.00 13.21 29.51
C PHE A 382 -16.24 14.48 29.17
N SER A 383 -16.37 15.49 30.03
CA SER A 383 -15.58 16.73 30.00
C SER A 383 -14.53 16.75 31.13
N GLY A 384 -13.41 17.41 30.88
CA GLY A 384 -12.33 17.56 31.86
C GLY A 384 -11.46 16.31 31.96
N LYS A 385 -10.63 16.26 33.00
CA LYS A 385 -9.63 15.21 33.21
C LYS A 385 -10.23 14.01 33.96
N TRP A 386 -10.10 12.83 33.38
CA TRP A 386 -10.53 11.56 33.97
C TRP A 386 -9.40 10.54 33.85
N THR A 387 -9.34 9.59 34.77
CA THR A 387 -8.36 8.51 34.79
C THR A 387 -8.99 7.21 34.31
N VAL A 388 -8.28 6.47 33.48
CA VAL A 388 -8.64 5.09 33.10
C VAL A 388 -8.49 4.19 34.32
N TRP A 389 -9.60 3.63 34.80
CA TRP A 389 -9.60 2.69 35.91
C TRP A 389 -9.40 1.25 35.45
N GLN A 390 -10.12 0.86 34.39
CA GLN A 390 -9.90 -0.39 33.65
C GLN A 390 -9.93 -0.13 32.15
N GLY A 391 -9.09 -0.85 31.41
CA GLY A 391 -9.06 -0.84 29.95
C GLY A 391 -9.38 -2.21 29.36
N PHE A 392 -8.94 -2.42 28.11
CA PHE A 392 -9.06 -3.72 27.46
C PHE A 392 -8.27 -4.79 28.22
N ASP A 393 -8.80 -6.02 28.24
CA ASP A 393 -8.19 -7.17 28.94
C ASP A 393 -7.96 -6.90 30.44
N GLY A 394 -8.89 -6.16 31.05
CA GLY A 394 -8.85 -5.76 32.46
C GLY A 394 -8.85 -6.94 33.44
N ALA A 395 -8.35 -6.68 34.65
CA ALA A 395 -8.13 -7.73 35.64
C ALA A 395 -9.43 -8.35 36.23
N TRP A 396 -10.58 -7.69 36.10
CA TRP A 396 -11.82 -8.08 36.79
C TRP A 396 -12.99 -8.40 35.85
N THR A 397 -13.48 -7.44 35.06
CA THR A 397 -14.73 -7.57 34.28
C THR A 397 -14.51 -7.57 32.76
N HIS A 398 -13.44 -6.95 32.26
CA HIS A 398 -13.14 -6.83 30.83
C HIS A 398 -12.35 -8.03 30.30
N GLN A 399 -12.96 -9.22 30.29
CA GLN A 399 -12.30 -10.46 29.88
C GLN A 399 -13.10 -11.24 28.84
N GLY A 400 -12.40 -12.06 28.04
CA GLY A 400 -13.01 -12.96 27.07
C GLY A 400 -13.93 -12.22 26.09
N SER A 401 -15.21 -12.61 26.04
CA SER A 401 -16.21 -12.00 25.15
C SER A 401 -16.54 -10.54 25.47
N TRP A 402 -16.17 -10.03 26.65
CA TRP A 402 -16.42 -8.65 27.10
C TRP A 402 -15.13 -7.83 27.25
N GLN A 403 -14.03 -8.27 26.64
CA GLN A 403 -12.71 -7.65 26.81
C GLN A 403 -12.59 -6.20 26.31
N TYR A 404 -13.42 -5.79 25.34
CA TYR A 404 -13.32 -4.46 24.73
C TYR A 404 -14.21 -3.42 25.41
N ALA A 405 -13.79 -2.98 26.60
CA ALA A 405 -14.48 -1.96 27.38
C ALA A 405 -13.52 -1.09 28.20
N TYR A 406 -14.02 0.05 28.68
CA TYR A 406 -13.27 1.03 29.47
C TYR A 406 -14.10 1.58 30.61
N ASP A 407 -13.48 1.66 31.79
CA ASP A 407 -14.05 2.31 32.96
C ASP A 407 -13.26 3.58 33.29
N PHE A 408 -13.97 4.67 33.55
CA PHE A 408 -13.37 5.98 33.84
C PHE A 408 -13.80 6.52 35.19
N VAL A 409 -12.82 6.99 35.96
CA VAL A 409 -13.00 7.66 37.25
C VAL A 409 -12.39 9.05 37.21
N ILE A 410 -12.63 9.88 38.24
CA ILE A 410 -11.90 11.13 38.43
C ILE A 410 -11.01 10.97 39.65
N GLU A 411 -9.70 11.13 39.46
CA GLU A 411 -8.73 11.11 40.55
C GLU A 411 -8.19 12.50 40.86
N LYS A 412 -7.97 12.77 42.15
CA LYS A 412 -7.19 13.91 42.63
C LYS A 412 -6.20 13.43 43.66
N ASN A 413 -4.92 13.75 43.47
CA ASN A 413 -3.81 13.32 44.34
C ASN A 413 -3.78 11.79 44.56
N GLY A 414 -4.12 11.01 43.54
CA GLY A 414 -4.14 9.54 43.61
C GLY A 414 -5.39 8.91 44.23
N ASN A 415 -6.37 9.72 44.67
CA ASN A 415 -7.61 9.22 45.26
C ASN A 415 -8.83 9.54 44.38
N THR A 416 -9.78 8.61 44.30
CA THR A 416 -11.06 8.78 43.56
C THR A 416 -12.13 9.52 44.37
N CYS A 417 -11.92 9.64 45.69
CA CYS A 417 -12.81 10.31 46.62
C CYS A 417 -12.05 11.29 47.54
N LYS A 418 -12.82 12.12 48.24
CA LYS A 418 -12.40 12.85 49.43
C LYS A 418 -12.65 11.98 50.67
N ASN A 419 -12.02 12.34 51.78
CA ASN A 419 -12.25 11.70 53.08
C ASN A 419 -12.04 10.18 53.01
N ASP A 420 -12.97 9.39 53.55
CA ASP A 420 -12.93 7.92 53.59
C ASP A 420 -13.75 7.27 52.46
N GLY A 421 -14.50 8.03 51.66
CA GLY A 421 -15.28 7.51 50.54
C GLY A 421 -16.52 6.74 50.98
N THR A 422 -17.08 7.07 52.14
CA THR A 422 -18.29 6.41 52.68
C THR A 422 -19.56 6.85 51.97
N PHE A 423 -19.59 8.08 51.44
CA PHE A 423 -20.73 8.64 50.73
C PHE A 423 -20.43 8.87 49.25
N LEU A 424 -21.44 8.71 48.39
CA LEU A 424 -21.31 8.91 46.95
C LEU A 424 -20.84 10.32 46.58
N GLU A 425 -21.32 11.33 47.32
CA GLU A 425 -20.97 12.74 47.16
C GLU A 425 -19.48 13.04 47.38
N GLU A 426 -18.75 12.14 48.04
CA GLU A 426 -17.31 12.28 48.27
C GLU A 426 -16.48 11.87 47.04
N TYR A 427 -17.04 11.07 46.13
CA TYR A 427 -16.39 10.66 44.89
C TYR A 427 -16.42 11.77 43.86
N TYR A 428 -15.26 12.07 43.28
CA TYR A 428 -15.14 13.18 42.35
C TYR A 428 -15.92 12.99 41.04
N ALA A 429 -16.15 11.74 40.63
CA ALA A 429 -16.88 11.37 39.44
C ALA A 429 -18.41 11.44 39.61
N PHE A 430 -18.93 11.28 40.84
CA PHE A 430 -20.36 11.23 41.07
C PHE A 430 -21.06 12.51 40.61
N LYS A 431 -22.18 12.33 39.91
CA LYS A 431 -23.00 13.38 39.29
C LYS A 431 -22.25 14.27 38.28
N LYS A 432 -21.12 13.84 37.74
CA LYS A 432 -20.47 14.53 36.61
C LYS A 432 -21.19 14.24 35.29
N PRO A 433 -21.26 15.21 34.37
CA PRO A 433 -21.97 15.04 33.11
C PRO A 433 -21.28 14.01 32.20
N VAL A 434 -22.11 13.21 31.54
CA VAL A 434 -21.70 12.18 30.59
C VAL A 434 -22.32 12.49 29.24
N PHE A 435 -21.53 12.39 28.18
CA PHE A 435 -21.87 12.78 26.82
C PHE A 435 -21.79 11.61 25.86
N SER A 436 -22.52 11.72 24.75
CA SER A 436 -22.49 10.72 23.69
C SER A 436 -21.10 10.67 23.05
N PRO A 437 -20.43 9.51 23.04
CA PRO A 437 -19.11 9.34 22.44
C PRO A 437 -19.18 9.20 20.91
N CYS A 438 -20.37 9.02 20.35
CA CYS A 438 -20.60 8.81 18.94
C CYS A 438 -21.91 9.48 18.49
N LYS A 439 -22.07 9.62 17.17
CA LYS A 439 -23.37 9.90 16.57
C LYS A 439 -24.16 8.60 16.43
N GLY A 440 -25.46 8.65 16.68
CA GLY A 440 -26.32 7.50 16.46
C GLY A 440 -27.74 7.67 16.98
N ARG A 441 -28.50 6.58 16.90
CA ARG A 441 -29.87 6.50 17.43
C ARG A 441 -29.85 5.77 18.76
N ILE A 442 -30.48 6.33 19.78
CA ILE A 442 -30.67 5.63 21.06
C ILE A 442 -31.61 4.45 20.85
N VAL A 443 -31.19 3.25 21.23
CA VAL A 443 -31.98 2.01 21.08
C VAL A 443 -32.33 1.35 22.40
N ARG A 444 -31.67 1.74 23.50
CA ARG A 444 -32.02 1.27 24.84
C ARG A 444 -31.74 2.36 25.87
N VAL A 445 -32.66 2.56 26.80
CA VAL A 445 -32.45 3.39 27.99
C VAL A 445 -32.96 2.65 29.24
N VAL A 446 -32.11 2.59 30.26
CA VAL A 446 -32.50 2.15 31.62
C VAL A 446 -32.04 3.23 32.59
N SER A 447 -32.94 3.80 33.37
CA SER A 447 -32.62 4.95 34.24
C SER A 447 -33.15 4.85 35.67
N ASN A 448 -33.87 3.80 36.02
CA ASN A 448 -34.62 3.70 37.28
C ASN A 448 -33.92 2.91 38.40
N HIS A 449 -32.78 2.26 38.14
CA HIS A 449 -32.04 1.53 39.17
C HIS A 449 -31.40 2.51 40.18
N PRO A 450 -31.47 2.22 41.48
CA PRO A 450 -30.85 3.07 42.50
C PRO A 450 -29.32 3.05 42.39
N ASP A 451 -28.70 4.15 42.82
CA ASP A 451 -27.26 4.18 43.04
C ASP A 451 -26.91 3.36 44.31
N ASN A 452 -25.95 2.45 44.21
CA ASN A 452 -25.51 1.66 45.35
C ASN A 452 -24.60 2.48 46.27
N LEU A 453 -24.56 2.15 47.56
CA LEU A 453 -23.52 2.68 48.45
C LEU A 453 -22.13 2.23 47.96
N PRO A 454 -21.08 3.05 48.15
CA PRO A 454 -19.71 2.65 47.83
C PRO A 454 -19.34 1.28 48.41
N GLY A 455 -18.67 0.46 47.61
CA GLY A 455 -18.28 -0.92 47.93
C GLY A 455 -19.38 -1.98 47.72
N ILE A 456 -20.64 -1.58 47.56
CA ILE A 456 -21.77 -2.50 47.31
C ILE A 456 -22.11 -2.54 45.82
N VAL A 457 -22.37 -3.73 45.29
CA VAL A 457 -22.69 -3.95 43.87
C VAL A 457 -24.01 -4.70 43.70
N ASP A 458 -24.77 -4.37 42.66
CA ASP A 458 -25.93 -5.15 42.23
C ASP A 458 -25.48 -6.21 41.20
N LYS A 459 -25.51 -7.48 41.62
CA LYS A 459 -25.12 -8.64 40.80
C LYS A 459 -26.26 -9.18 39.91
N THR A 460 -27.48 -8.68 40.11
CA THR A 460 -28.64 -9.08 39.32
C THR A 460 -28.77 -8.15 38.11
N ASN A 461 -28.65 -6.85 38.33
CA ASN A 461 -28.71 -5.82 37.28
C ASN A 461 -27.30 -5.27 36.98
N ASN A 462 -26.41 -6.14 36.49
CA ASN A 462 -24.98 -5.82 36.35
C ASN A 462 -24.68 -4.50 35.61
N TRP A 463 -25.44 -4.16 34.58
CA TRP A 463 -25.22 -2.95 33.78
C TRP A 463 -25.84 -1.68 34.40
N GLY A 464 -26.69 -1.82 35.42
CA GLY A 464 -27.34 -0.69 36.10
C GLY A 464 -28.16 0.20 35.15
N ASN A 465 -28.10 1.51 35.39
CA ASN A 465 -28.64 2.50 34.47
C ASN A 465 -27.68 2.69 33.30
N LEU A 466 -28.21 2.69 32.08
CA LEU A 466 -27.42 2.62 30.85
C LEU A 466 -28.12 3.27 29.66
N VAL A 467 -27.32 3.52 28.62
CA VAL A 467 -27.77 3.96 27.29
C VAL A 467 -27.05 3.12 26.24
N ILE A 468 -27.80 2.57 25.28
CA ILE A 468 -27.23 1.93 24.07
C ILE A 468 -27.53 2.78 22.84
N ILE A 469 -26.50 3.02 22.04
CA ILE A 469 -26.52 3.82 20.82
C ILE A 469 -26.23 2.92 19.62
N ASP A 470 -27.13 2.90 18.65
CA ASP A 470 -26.89 2.35 17.32
C ASP A 470 -26.14 3.37 16.46
N THR A 471 -24.90 3.05 16.10
CA THR A 471 -24.05 3.95 15.31
C THR A 471 -24.42 4.00 13.83
N THR A 472 -25.30 3.11 13.35
CA THR A 472 -25.59 2.85 11.93
C THR A 472 -24.39 2.34 11.10
N LEU A 473 -23.22 2.20 11.72
CA LEU A 473 -21.99 1.66 11.12
C LEU A 473 -21.84 0.15 11.37
N GLY A 474 -22.92 -0.53 11.80
CA GLY A 474 -22.95 -1.97 12.05
C GLY A 474 -22.40 -2.39 13.42
N TYR A 475 -22.36 -1.47 14.40
CA TYR A 475 -22.05 -1.77 15.80
C TYR A 475 -22.78 -0.81 16.76
N PHE A 476 -22.86 -1.22 18.02
CA PHE A 476 -23.55 -0.48 19.08
C PHE A 476 -22.54 0.01 20.11
N VAL A 477 -22.85 1.13 20.78
CA VAL A 477 -22.07 1.66 21.90
C VAL A 477 -22.94 1.67 23.13
N GLU A 478 -22.48 1.04 24.20
CA GLU A 478 -23.15 1.05 25.49
C GLU A 478 -22.36 1.88 26.49
N LEU A 479 -23.08 2.72 27.23
CA LEU A 479 -22.57 3.42 28.39
C LEU A 479 -23.39 2.99 29.60
N SER A 480 -22.74 2.69 30.71
CA SER A 480 -23.38 2.10 31.90
C SER A 480 -22.99 2.84 33.18
N HIS A 481 -23.69 2.52 34.27
CA HIS A 481 -23.53 3.10 35.61
C HIS A 481 -23.94 4.58 35.73
N PHE A 482 -24.97 5.01 35.01
CA PHE A 482 -25.56 6.34 35.19
C PHE A 482 -26.25 6.51 36.56
N ALA A 483 -26.31 7.74 37.06
CA ALA A 483 -27.02 8.07 38.29
C ALA A 483 -28.53 7.94 38.10
N GLN A 484 -29.23 7.50 39.15
CA GLN A 484 -30.66 7.22 39.11
C GLN A 484 -31.46 8.43 38.61
N ASN A 485 -32.34 8.20 37.64
CA ASN A 485 -33.23 9.17 37.02
C ASN A 485 -32.53 10.41 36.41
N THR A 486 -31.28 10.28 35.96
CA THR A 486 -30.51 11.39 35.38
C THR A 486 -30.38 11.35 33.85
N ILE A 487 -30.75 10.25 33.21
CA ILE A 487 -30.65 10.13 31.75
C ILE A 487 -31.67 11.07 31.09
N ARG A 488 -31.19 11.89 30.15
CA ARG A 488 -31.95 12.98 29.50
C ARG A 488 -32.46 12.61 28.11
N VAL A 489 -32.01 11.49 27.56
CA VAL A 489 -32.38 11.01 26.22
C VAL A 489 -33.40 9.89 26.30
N GLN A 490 -34.12 9.68 25.21
CA GLN A 490 -35.15 8.64 25.10
C GLN A 490 -34.85 7.67 23.96
N GLU A 491 -35.37 6.44 24.04
CA GLU A 491 -35.29 5.48 22.95
C GLU A 491 -35.90 6.06 21.66
N GLY A 492 -35.22 5.85 20.53
CA GLY A 492 -35.55 6.42 19.23
C GLY A 492 -34.94 7.81 18.95
N GLN A 493 -34.43 8.52 19.96
CA GLN A 493 -33.80 9.82 19.77
C GLN A 493 -32.48 9.72 19.01
N TRP A 494 -32.21 10.69 18.12
CA TRP A 494 -30.89 10.87 17.51
C TRP A 494 -30.01 11.76 18.36
N VAL A 495 -28.75 11.35 18.53
CA VAL A 495 -27.72 12.10 19.26
C VAL A 495 -26.50 12.32 18.38
N GLU A 496 -25.87 13.49 18.56
CA GLU A 496 -24.56 13.80 18.00
C GLU A 496 -23.47 13.62 19.07
N VAL A 497 -22.21 13.54 18.65
CA VAL A 497 -21.06 13.54 19.58
C VAL A 497 -21.15 14.76 20.50
N GLY A 498 -20.99 14.55 21.81
CA GLY A 498 -21.10 15.63 22.79
C GLY A 498 -22.53 15.91 23.29
N THR A 499 -23.55 15.22 22.79
CA THR A 499 -24.92 15.32 23.36
C THR A 499 -24.91 14.80 24.79
N GLN A 500 -25.41 15.55 25.76
CA GLN A 500 -25.46 15.09 27.16
C GLN A 500 -26.46 13.94 27.31
N LEU A 501 -25.98 12.78 27.77
CA LEU A 501 -26.79 11.60 27.98
C LEU A 501 -27.36 11.57 29.40
N GLY A 502 -26.56 11.88 30.41
CA GLY A 502 -26.96 11.82 31.82
C GLY A 502 -25.83 12.25 32.75
N LEU A 503 -25.87 11.77 33.99
CA LEU A 503 -24.82 12.00 34.99
C LEU A 503 -24.20 10.66 35.45
N CYS A 504 -22.92 10.68 35.80
CA CYS A 504 -22.22 9.53 36.37
C CYS A 504 -22.81 9.14 37.74
N GLY A 505 -23.08 7.85 37.90
CA GLY A 505 -23.64 7.25 39.11
C GLY A 505 -22.83 6.07 39.61
N ASN A 506 -23.48 5.24 40.42
CA ASN A 506 -22.96 4.02 41.02
C ASN A 506 -24.00 2.88 41.00
N SER A 507 -24.84 2.82 39.97
CA SER A 507 -25.85 1.76 39.79
C SER A 507 -25.26 0.50 39.17
N GLY A 508 -25.81 -0.69 39.45
CA GLY A 508 -25.38 -1.95 38.84
C GLY A 508 -24.13 -2.57 39.50
N TYR A 509 -23.31 -3.28 38.72
CA TYR A 509 -22.05 -3.87 39.16
C TYR A 509 -20.94 -2.79 39.25
N SER A 510 -21.18 -1.77 40.08
CA SER A 510 -20.29 -0.63 40.24
C SER A 510 -19.91 -0.47 41.70
N PRO A 511 -18.64 -0.75 42.09
CA PRO A 511 -18.20 -0.62 43.47
C PRO A 511 -17.90 0.82 43.88
N GLN A 512 -17.73 1.73 42.92
CA GLN A 512 -17.56 3.17 43.14
C GLN A 512 -18.03 3.95 41.91
N PRO A 513 -18.41 5.24 42.04
CA PRO A 513 -18.82 6.04 40.90
C PRO A 513 -17.80 6.07 39.75
N HIS A 514 -18.21 5.55 38.59
CA HIS A 514 -17.42 5.53 37.37
C HIS A 514 -18.34 5.46 36.14
N ILE A 515 -17.78 5.67 34.95
CA ILE A 515 -18.50 5.43 33.68
C ILE A 515 -17.83 4.33 32.91
N HIS A 516 -18.63 3.31 32.60
CA HIS A 516 -18.29 2.22 31.72
C HIS A 516 -18.67 2.57 30.29
N VAL A 517 -17.80 2.26 29.33
CA VAL A 517 -18.06 2.35 27.89
C VAL A 517 -17.58 1.09 27.19
N GLN A 518 -18.44 0.52 26.35
CA GLN A 518 -18.09 -0.59 25.48
C GLN A 518 -18.69 -0.42 24.09
N THR A 519 -18.10 -1.11 23.11
CA THR A 519 -18.77 -1.33 21.82
C THR A 519 -19.14 -2.79 21.67
N GLN A 520 -20.30 -3.07 21.08
CA GLN A 520 -20.87 -4.42 21.03
C GLN A 520 -21.56 -4.74 19.71
N VAL A 521 -21.68 -6.05 19.40
CA VAL A 521 -22.22 -6.55 18.12
C VAL A 521 -23.72 -6.32 17.92
N SER A 522 -24.48 -6.13 19.00
CA SER A 522 -25.95 -5.99 18.95
C SER A 522 -26.46 -5.09 20.07
N ALA A 523 -27.72 -4.67 20.01
CA ALA A 523 -28.37 -3.90 21.07
C ALA A 523 -28.73 -4.71 22.32
N HIS A 524 -28.49 -6.03 22.33
CA HIS A 524 -28.77 -6.88 23.48
C HIS A 524 -27.78 -6.61 24.61
N LEU A 525 -28.29 -6.52 25.84
CA LEU A 525 -27.46 -6.37 27.03
C LEU A 525 -26.52 -7.56 27.20
N GLY A 526 -25.23 -7.27 27.41
CA GLY A 526 -24.20 -8.30 27.54
C GLY A 526 -23.81 -8.96 26.22
N ALA A 527 -24.07 -8.33 25.07
CA ALA A 527 -23.58 -8.81 23.79
C ALA A 527 -22.04 -8.82 23.74
N VAL A 528 -21.49 -9.64 22.83
CA VAL A 528 -20.04 -9.74 22.62
C VAL A 528 -19.49 -8.37 22.22
N THR A 529 -18.42 -7.94 22.90
CA THR A 529 -17.81 -6.65 22.64
C THR A 529 -16.95 -6.67 21.38
N LEU A 530 -16.75 -5.49 20.79
CA LEU A 530 -15.95 -5.28 19.59
C LEU A 530 -14.77 -4.35 19.91
N PRO A 531 -13.62 -4.52 19.24
CA PRO A 531 -12.48 -3.63 19.44
C PRO A 531 -12.78 -2.24 18.87
N PHE A 532 -12.41 -1.23 19.65
CA PHE A 532 -12.51 0.19 19.32
C PHE A 532 -11.24 0.95 19.75
N SER A 533 -11.19 2.25 19.46
CA SER A 533 -10.16 3.18 19.94
C SER A 533 -10.77 4.56 20.17
N PHE A 534 -10.08 5.41 20.93
CA PHE A 534 -10.49 6.80 21.09
C PHE A 534 -9.90 7.67 19.97
N GLN A 535 -10.76 8.49 19.37
CA GLN A 535 -10.42 9.28 18.18
C GLN A 535 -9.23 10.21 18.40
N GLY A 536 -9.21 10.89 19.55
CA GLY A 536 -8.08 11.68 20.01
C GLY A 536 -8.28 12.13 21.45
N TYR A 537 -7.21 12.16 22.22
CA TYR A 537 -7.22 12.59 23.60
C TYR A 537 -5.89 13.25 23.98
N LEU A 538 -5.92 14.03 25.05
CA LEU A 538 -4.73 14.60 25.65
C LEU A 538 -4.30 13.75 26.84
N GLU A 539 -3.05 13.30 26.84
CA GLU A 539 -2.39 12.60 27.93
C GLU A 539 -1.23 13.46 28.41
N THR A 540 -1.34 14.07 29.59
CA THR A 540 -0.25 14.87 30.21
C THR A 540 0.32 15.96 29.26
N GLY A 541 -0.55 16.64 28.51
CA GLY A 541 -0.14 17.69 27.56
C GLY A 541 0.30 17.19 26.18
N ARG A 542 0.35 15.87 25.96
CA ARG A 542 0.63 15.23 24.68
C ARG A 542 -0.67 14.80 24.00
N PHE A 543 -0.84 15.16 22.74
CA PHE A 543 -1.92 14.68 21.89
C PHE A 543 -1.63 13.26 21.41
N VAL A 544 -2.60 12.38 21.60
CA VAL A 544 -2.59 11.01 21.09
C VAL A 544 -3.78 10.84 20.15
N ALA A 545 -3.51 10.38 18.93
CA ALA A 545 -4.51 10.24 17.86
C ALA A 545 -4.80 8.77 17.57
N ASN A 546 -6.08 8.41 17.59
CA ASN A 546 -6.60 7.08 17.32
C ASN A 546 -5.83 5.97 18.07
N ASP A 547 -5.97 5.93 19.40
CA ASP A 547 -5.26 4.99 20.25
C ASP A 547 -6.10 4.61 21.49
N LEU A 548 -5.55 3.73 22.31
CA LEU A 548 -6.12 3.26 23.56
C LEU A 548 -5.28 3.75 24.75
N PRO A 549 -5.85 4.56 25.66
CA PRO A 549 -5.13 5.03 26.83
C PRO A 549 -4.91 3.87 27.80
N LYS A 550 -3.74 3.83 28.42
CA LYS A 550 -3.41 2.78 29.39
C LYS A 550 -4.13 3.01 30.72
N GLU A 551 -4.29 1.94 31.50
CA GLU A 551 -4.77 2.05 32.87
C GLU A 551 -3.91 3.03 33.69
N LYS A 552 -4.57 3.76 34.59
CA LYS A 552 -4.00 4.83 35.42
C LYS A 552 -3.57 6.09 34.66
N CYS A 553 -3.71 6.14 33.34
CA CYS A 553 -3.48 7.38 32.59
C CYS A 553 -4.64 8.36 32.80
N THR A 554 -4.31 9.60 33.14
CA THR A 554 -5.27 10.71 33.13
C THR A 554 -5.34 11.29 31.72
N ILE A 555 -6.55 11.27 31.16
CA ILE A 555 -6.85 11.75 29.81
C ILE A 555 -7.89 12.86 29.82
N GLU A 556 -7.90 13.62 28.74
CA GLU A 556 -8.84 14.72 28.55
C GLU A 556 -9.37 14.73 27.09
N PRO A 557 -10.67 15.00 26.87
CA PRO A 557 -11.23 15.18 25.54
C PRO A 557 -10.63 16.40 24.85
N LEU A 558 -10.61 16.37 23.53
CA LEU A 558 -10.15 17.46 22.69
C LEU A 558 -11.24 17.88 21.71
N TYR A 559 -11.32 19.19 21.49
CA TYR A 559 -12.31 19.81 20.62
C TYR A 559 -11.61 20.43 19.42
N PRO A 560 -11.85 19.92 18.20
CA PRO A 560 -11.28 20.47 16.98
C PRO A 560 -11.61 21.95 16.80
N LEU A 561 -10.63 22.71 16.30
CA LEU A 561 -10.80 24.11 15.96
C LEU A 561 -11.18 24.24 14.48
N ARG A 562 -12.37 24.80 14.22
CA ARG A 562 -12.85 25.08 12.86
C ARG A 562 -11.85 25.90 12.02
N ALA A 563 -11.08 26.78 12.65
CA ALA A 563 -10.04 27.56 11.96
C ALA A 563 -8.93 26.66 11.34
N LEU A 564 -8.49 25.63 12.06
CA LEU A 564 -7.49 24.67 11.57
C LEU A 564 -8.08 23.72 10.52
N GLU A 565 -9.34 23.32 10.68
CA GLU A 565 -10.07 22.55 9.67
C GLU A 565 -10.19 23.30 8.34
N PHE A 566 -10.48 24.61 8.41
CA PHE A 566 -10.55 25.48 7.24
C PHE A 566 -9.18 25.68 6.60
N ARG A 567 -8.14 25.93 7.39
CA ARG A 567 -6.75 26.07 6.88
C ARG A 567 -6.25 24.82 6.16
N THR A 568 -6.83 23.65 6.42
CA THR A 568 -6.47 22.37 5.78
C THR A 568 -7.52 21.88 4.75
N ALA A 569 -8.51 22.72 4.41
CA ALA A 569 -9.55 22.39 3.43
C ALA A 569 -9.08 22.62 1.98
N PHE A 570 -8.11 21.82 1.54
CA PHE A 570 -7.57 21.89 0.18
C PHE A 570 -8.60 21.47 -0.88
N VAL A 571 -8.89 22.36 -1.84
CA VAL A 571 -9.87 22.12 -2.91
C VAL A 571 -9.18 21.63 -4.18
N LEU A 572 -9.85 20.80 -4.97
CA LEU A 572 -9.32 20.29 -6.24
C LEU A 572 -8.89 21.43 -7.17
N GLU A 573 -7.81 21.17 -7.92
CA GLU A 573 -7.23 22.08 -8.90
C GLU A 573 -6.59 23.36 -8.34
N GLN A 574 -6.69 23.57 -7.03
CA GLN A 574 -6.01 24.65 -6.33
C GLN A 574 -4.50 24.54 -6.47
N ARG A 575 -3.83 25.70 -6.59
CA ARG A 575 -2.38 25.81 -6.76
C ARG A 575 -1.74 26.54 -5.60
N PHE A 576 -0.57 26.08 -5.22
CA PHE A 576 0.28 26.70 -4.24
C PHE A 576 1.68 26.85 -4.82
N THR A 577 2.19 28.08 -4.83
CA THR A 577 3.51 28.39 -5.36
C THR A 577 4.45 28.72 -4.20
N PHE A 578 5.58 28.03 -4.13
CA PHE A 578 6.60 28.21 -3.10
C PHE A 578 7.95 28.55 -3.72
N GLN A 579 8.70 29.45 -3.10
CA GLN A 579 10.14 29.59 -3.32
C GLN A 579 10.86 28.57 -2.44
N ALA A 580 11.64 27.69 -3.05
CA ALA A 580 12.47 26.73 -2.36
C ALA A 580 13.87 27.30 -2.15
N TRP A 581 14.43 27.08 -0.97
CA TRP A 581 15.77 27.54 -0.59
C TRP A 581 16.59 26.42 0.07
N GLN A 582 17.90 26.52 -0.07
CA GLN A 582 18.90 25.71 0.64
C GLN A 582 19.84 26.70 1.34
N GLY A 583 19.75 26.76 2.67
CA GLY A 583 20.31 27.87 3.44
C GLY A 583 19.77 29.21 2.94
N GLU A 584 20.65 30.16 2.66
CA GLU A 584 20.28 31.48 2.14
C GLU A 584 20.08 31.51 0.61
N ARG A 585 20.36 30.41 -0.11
CA ARG A 585 20.35 30.40 -1.58
C ARG A 585 18.99 29.95 -2.13
N PRO A 586 18.36 30.73 -3.03
CA PRO A 586 17.14 30.29 -3.71
C PRO A 586 17.49 29.21 -4.74
N VAL A 587 16.79 28.08 -4.69
CA VAL A 587 17.06 26.92 -5.56
C VAL A 587 16.12 26.90 -6.74
N GLN A 588 14.81 26.87 -6.49
CA GLN A 588 13.79 26.82 -7.54
C GLN A 588 12.42 27.26 -7.02
N THR A 589 11.50 27.58 -7.93
CA THR A 589 10.08 27.73 -7.60
C THR A 589 9.38 26.38 -7.72
N VAL A 590 8.62 26.00 -6.70
CA VAL A 590 7.87 24.75 -6.61
C VAL A 590 6.38 25.08 -6.67
N THR A 591 5.68 24.52 -7.65
CA THR A 591 4.22 24.66 -7.76
C THR A 591 3.57 23.34 -7.44
N LEU A 592 2.71 23.34 -6.42
CA LEU A 592 1.91 22.19 -6.00
C LEU A 592 0.47 22.38 -6.44
N ARG A 593 -0.14 21.33 -7.00
CA ARG A 593 -1.54 21.33 -7.41
C ARG A 593 -2.32 20.25 -6.68
N VAL A 594 -3.46 20.58 -6.13
CA VAL A 594 -4.34 19.61 -5.46
C VAL A 594 -5.06 18.78 -6.52
N ARG A 595 -4.98 17.45 -6.41
CA ARG A 595 -5.63 16.51 -7.31
C ARG A 595 -6.22 15.33 -6.55
N MET A 596 -7.05 14.57 -7.26
CA MET A 596 -7.68 13.35 -6.76
C MET A 596 -7.24 12.15 -7.59
N ALA A 597 -7.04 11.01 -6.94
CA ALA A 597 -6.84 9.72 -7.60
C ALA A 597 -8.19 9.13 -8.00
N THR A 598 -8.18 8.11 -8.85
CA THR A 598 -9.41 7.41 -9.27
C THR A 598 -10.17 6.78 -8.10
N GLY A 599 -9.47 6.43 -7.01
CA GLY A 599 -10.07 5.92 -5.77
C GLY A 599 -10.55 7.00 -4.79
N GLY A 600 -10.64 8.26 -5.19
CA GLY A 600 -11.08 9.37 -4.32
C GLY A 600 -10.00 9.94 -3.40
N GLU A 601 -8.82 9.32 -3.33
CA GLU A 601 -7.70 9.79 -2.52
C GLU A 601 -7.15 11.15 -3.02
N THR A 602 -7.06 12.15 -2.15
CA THR A 602 -6.51 13.48 -2.46
C THR A 602 -5.00 13.56 -2.28
N TYR A 603 -4.32 14.33 -3.14
CA TYR A 603 -2.87 14.51 -3.09
C TYR A 603 -2.41 15.86 -3.65
N PHE A 604 -1.24 16.31 -3.20
CA PHE A 604 -0.46 17.36 -3.86
C PHE A 604 0.37 16.77 -5.00
N ASP A 605 0.21 17.33 -6.19
CA ASP A 605 0.96 17.00 -7.41
C ASP A 605 1.99 18.09 -7.70
N SER A 606 3.27 17.73 -7.70
CA SER A 606 4.37 18.63 -8.10
C SER A 606 4.76 18.49 -9.58
N GLY A 607 4.15 17.53 -10.29
CA GLY A 607 4.57 17.08 -11.63
C GLY A 607 5.71 16.06 -11.60
N LYS A 608 6.52 16.01 -10.54
CA LYS A 608 7.60 15.02 -10.33
C LYS A 608 7.22 13.94 -9.30
N GLY A 609 6.29 14.26 -8.40
CA GLY A 609 5.81 13.34 -7.37
C GLY A 609 4.39 13.65 -6.92
N LYS A 610 3.87 12.80 -6.05
CA LYS A 610 2.53 12.94 -5.45
C LYS A 610 2.60 12.70 -3.95
N LEU A 611 2.04 13.62 -3.17
CA LEU A 611 1.96 13.53 -1.72
C LEU A 611 0.51 13.46 -1.26
N PHE A 612 0.09 12.29 -0.80
CA PHE A 612 -1.28 12.01 -0.41
C PHE A 612 -1.53 12.46 1.03
N PHE A 613 -2.66 13.12 1.22
CA PHE A 613 -3.10 13.63 2.51
C PHE A 613 -4.55 13.26 2.77
N ALA A 614 -4.88 13.12 4.04
CA ALA A 614 -6.21 12.89 4.54
C ALA A 614 -6.44 13.73 5.80
N LYS A 615 -7.71 13.81 6.17
CA LYS A 615 -8.18 14.50 7.37
C LYS A 615 -9.19 13.61 8.08
N ASP A 616 -9.06 13.46 9.39
CA ASP A 616 -10.13 13.01 10.27
C ASP A 616 -10.49 14.14 11.25
N ASP A 617 -11.45 13.92 12.16
CA ASP A 617 -12.00 15.01 12.97
C ASP A 617 -10.93 15.69 13.86
N HIS A 618 -9.86 14.99 14.25
CA HIS A 618 -8.84 15.52 15.17
C HIS A 618 -7.47 15.70 14.52
N SER A 619 -7.23 15.19 13.30
CA SER A 619 -5.92 15.22 12.66
C SER A 619 -5.98 15.45 11.16
N PHE A 620 -5.08 16.31 10.67
CA PHE A 620 -4.64 16.34 9.28
C PHE A 620 -3.33 15.57 9.16
N TYR A 621 -3.14 14.77 8.12
CA TYR A 621 -1.89 14.01 7.97
C TYR A 621 -1.57 13.64 6.52
N PHE A 622 -0.27 13.53 6.24
CA PHE A 622 0.25 12.88 5.05
C PHE A 622 0.41 11.40 5.31
N TYR A 623 0.02 10.54 4.37
CA TYR A 623 0.10 9.09 4.56
C TYR A 623 0.82 8.35 3.44
N ARG A 624 1.06 8.98 2.28
CA ARG A 624 1.76 8.33 1.18
C ARG A 624 2.52 9.33 0.31
N LEU A 625 3.76 8.99 -0.02
CA LEU A 625 4.60 9.73 -0.96
C LEU A 625 4.90 8.85 -2.17
N TYR A 626 4.76 9.41 -3.37
CA TYR A 626 5.15 8.78 -4.62
C TYR A 626 6.10 9.65 -5.42
N GLY A 627 7.14 9.01 -5.97
CA GLY A 627 8.22 9.71 -6.67
C GLY A 627 9.29 10.20 -5.70
N ASP A 628 10.36 10.76 -6.24
CA ASP A 628 11.52 11.23 -5.48
C ASP A 628 11.62 12.76 -5.51
N ASP A 629 10.48 13.45 -5.40
CA ASP A 629 10.47 14.92 -5.31
C ASP A 629 10.91 15.35 -3.89
N PRO A 630 12.09 15.99 -3.75
CA PRO A 630 12.64 16.33 -2.45
C PRO A 630 11.77 17.34 -1.68
N TRP A 631 10.96 18.16 -2.36
CA TRP A 631 10.12 19.18 -1.71
C TRP A 631 8.82 18.60 -1.18
N LEU A 632 8.30 17.55 -1.82
CA LEU A 632 7.21 16.76 -1.26
C LEU A 632 7.71 15.91 -0.08
N SER A 633 8.92 15.35 -0.17
CA SER A 633 9.58 14.70 0.97
C SER A 633 9.75 15.66 2.15
N LEU A 634 10.21 16.88 1.90
CA LEU A 634 10.35 17.95 2.89
C LEU A 634 9.00 18.26 3.57
N LEU A 635 7.93 18.44 2.80
CA LEU A 635 6.59 18.72 3.32
C LEU A 635 6.07 17.57 4.19
N PHE A 636 6.29 16.31 3.78
CA PHE A 636 5.96 15.15 4.60
C PHE A 636 6.76 15.15 5.91
N ALA A 637 8.08 15.33 5.83
CA ALA A 637 8.96 15.29 6.99
C ALA A 637 8.66 16.43 7.99
N ALA A 638 8.29 17.61 7.51
CA ALA A 638 8.00 18.78 8.35
C ALA A 638 6.70 18.62 9.16
N LEU A 639 5.67 18.02 8.57
CA LEU A 639 4.36 17.91 9.20
C LEU A 639 3.67 16.60 8.84
N PRO A 640 4.21 15.45 9.27
CA PRO A 640 3.66 14.15 8.90
C PRO A 640 2.21 13.99 9.40
N ARG A 641 1.94 14.53 10.59
CA ARG A 641 0.61 14.68 11.20
C ARG A 641 0.55 16.04 11.90
N MET A 642 -0.62 16.66 11.84
CA MET A 642 -0.97 17.88 12.54
C MET A 642 -2.29 17.69 13.29
N PRO A 643 -2.31 17.88 14.62
CA PRO A 643 -3.57 17.94 15.38
C PRO A 643 -4.41 19.11 14.89
N LEU A 644 -5.72 18.92 14.69
CA LEU A 644 -6.68 19.99 14.40
C LEU A 644 -7.17 20.70 15.67
N VAL A 645 -6.41 20.56 16.74
CA VAL A 645 -6.69 21.09 18.06
C VAL A 645 -5.47 21.90 18.49
N TYR A 646 -5.70 23.02 19.17
CA TYR A 646 -4.62 23.86 19.69
C TYR A 646 -4.72 24.03 21.20
N ARG A 647 -3.59 23.77 21.86
CA ARG A 647 -3.27 24.24 23.21
C ARG A 647 -1.81 24.65 23.20
N ARG A 648 -1.49 25.79 23.80
CA ARG A 648 -0.11 26.28 23.85
C ARG A 648 0.78 25.26 24.56
N GLY A 649 1.88 24.88 23.90
CA GLY A 649 2.82 23.88 24.41
C GLY A 649 2.37 22.42 24.24
N MET A 650 1.21 22.16 23.64
CA MET A 650 0.78 20.79 23.34
C MET A 650 1.73 20.13 22.35
N THR A 651 2.15 18.91 22.67
CA THR A 651 3.06 18.12 21.85
C THR A 651 2.37 16.93 21.20
N TRP A 652 2.96 16.38 20.15
CA TRP A 652 2.53 15.10 19.58
C TRP A 652 3.72 14.40 18.93
N GLU A 653 3.56 13.11 18.69
CA GLU A 653 4.58 12.27 18.08
C GLU A 653 4.04 11.62 16.80
N ASP A 654 4.92 11.41 15.83
CA ASP A 654 4.64 10.61 14.64
C ASP A 654 5.92 9.90 14.17
N VAL A 655 5.77 8.93 13.27
CA VAL A 655 6.89 8.14 12.73
C VAL A 655 6.86 8.21 11.20
N PRO A 656 7.40 9.29 10.58
CA PRO A 656 7.40 9.43 9.13
C PRO A 656 8.16 8.28 8.44
N PRO A 657 7.78 7.94 7.18
CA PRO A 657 8.46 6.91 6.43
C PRO A 657 9.89 7.35 6.07
N VAL A 658 10.78 6.37 5.92
CA VAL A 658 12.19 6.63 5.58
C VAL A 658 12.31 7.35 4.23
N SER A 659 11.40 7.07 3.30
CA SER A 659 11.33 7.73 1.99
C SER A 659 11.08 9.24 2.06
N ALA A 660 10.55 9.76 3.17
CA ALA A 660 10.39 11.20 3.38
C ALA A 660 11.69 11.89 3.83
N VAL A 661 12.66 11.15 4.36
CA VAL A 661 13.85 11.71 5.02
C VAL A 661 15.16 11.31 4.33
N ALA A 662 15.23 10.08 3.81
CA ALA A 662 16.38 9.56 3.09
C ALA A 662 16.15 9.66 1.57
N LEU A 663 17.12 10.24 0.85
CA LEU A 663 17.12 10.32 -0.61
C LEU A 663 18.26 9.50 -1.21
N GLY A 664 18.11 9.11 -2.48
CA GLY A 664 19.15 8.44 -3.27
C GLY A 664 19.56 7.07 -2.74
N TRP A 665 20.87 6.76 -2.77
CA TRP A 665 21.39 5.43 -2.46
C TRP A 665 21.15 4.99 -1.00
N ARG A 666 21.14 5.93 -0.05
CA ARG A 666 20.87 5.64 1.37
C ARG A 666 19.46 5.05 1.54
N LYS A 667 18.45 5.60 0.86
CA LYS A 667 17.08 5.07 0.85
C LYS A 667 17.05 3.59 0.48
N HIS A 668 17.78 3.20 -0.56
CA HIS A 668 17.84 1.81 -1.00
C HIS A 668 18.49 0.89 0.04
N LEU A 669 19.59 1.33 0.67
CA LEU A 669 20.25 0.57 1.73
C LEU A 669 19.33 0.36 2.93
N PHE A 670 18.67 1.42 3.40
CA PHE A 670 17.75 1.33 4.54
C PHE A 670 16.52 0.47 4.23
N ASN A 671 15.95 0.57 3.02
CA ASN A 671 14.82 -0.27 2.63
C ASN A 671 15.19 -1.76 2.58
N LEU A 672 16.40 -2.09 2.10
CA LEU A 672 16.89 -3.47 2.11
C LEU A 672 17.12 -3.97 3.54
N ALA A 673 17.80 -3.19 4.38
CA ALA A 673 18.05 -3.56 5.78
C ALA A 673 16.74 -3.72 6.58
N ARG A 674 15.76 -2.86 6.32
CA ARG A 674 14.43 -2.93 6.92
C ARG A 674 13.67 -4.19 6.56
N ALA A 675 14.00 -4.84 5.45
CA ALA A 675 13.37 -6.10 5.07
C ALA A 675 13.76 -7.27 6.01
N PHE A 676 14.86 -7.12 6.76
CA PHE A 676 15.28 -8.05 7.81
C PHE A 676 14.90 -7.57 9.21
N TYR A 677 15.04 -6.27 9.47
CA TYR A 677 14.72 -5.68 10.76
C TYR A 677 13.96 -4.36 10.60
N HIS A 678 12.64 -4.42 10.78
CA HIS A 678 11.73 -3.31 10.47
C HIS A 678 12.06 -1.99 11.20
N ARG A 679 12.76 -2.03 12.34
CA ARG A 679 13.11 -0.84 13.14
C ARG A 679 14.34 -0.06 12.62
N ILE A 680 15.13 -0.63 11.71
CA ILE A 680 16.31 0.07 11.17
C ILE A 680 15.88 1.35 10.45
N GLY A 681 16.61 2.45 10.68
CA GLY A 681 16.35 3.73 10.03
C GLY A 681 15.04 4.41 10.46
N GLN A 682 14.44 4.00 11.58
CA GLN A 682 13.22 4.63 12.09
C GLN A 682 13.48 6.10 12.44
N VAL A 683 12.62 6.97 11.93
CA VAL A 683 12.64 8.40 12.23
C VAL A 683 11.49 8.73 13.17
N HIS A 684 11.78 9.43 14.25
CA HIS A 684 10.78 9.93 15.19
C HIS A 684 10.59 11.43 14.98
N TYR A 685 9.35 11.84 14.77
CA TYR A 685 8.94 13.23 14.73
C TYR A 685 8.29 13.60 16.05
N THR A 686 8.69 14.74 16.62
CA THR A 686 7.99 15.37 17.74
C THR A 686 7.60 16.78 17.31
N GLY A 687 6.31 17.09 17.34
CA GLY A 687 5.78 18.42 17.06
C GLY A 687 5.27 19.09 18.34
N ARG A 688 5.25 20.42 18.34
CA ARG A 688 4.77 21.26 19.42
C ARG A 688 4.07 22.51 18.87
N TRP A 689 2.95 22.87 19.48
CA TRP A 689 2.31 24.16 19.24
C TRP A 689 2.96 25.28 20.04
N ASP A 690 3.57 26.25 19.37
CA ASP A 690 4.10 27.46 20.01
C ASP A 690 3.05 28.57 20.04
N THR A 691 2.36 28.75 18.92
CA THR A 691 1.15 29.59 18.77
C THR A 691 0.14 28.88 17.86
N GLU A 692 -1.08 29.39 17.71
CA GLU A 692 -2.11 28.77 16.85
C GLU A 692 -1.68 28.65 15.38
N GLY A 693 -0.71 29.45 14.94
CA GLY A 693 -0.20 29.45 13.57
C GLY A 693 1.23 28.93 13.43
N VAL A 694 1.92 28.58 14.52
CA VAL A 694 3.34 28.21 14.50
C VAL A 694 3.57 26.89 15.21
N ILE A 695 4.16 25.96 14.48
CA ILE A 695 4.55 24.63 14.93
C ILE A 695 6.06 24.54 14.91
N SER A 696 6.67 24.19 16.04
CA SER A 696 8.05 23.74 16.10
C SER A 696 8.10 22.23 16.23
N GLY A 697 9.18 21.62 15.77
CA GLY A 697 9.37 20.19 15.93
C GLY A 697 10.81 19.75 15.75
N THR A 698 11.03 18.46 16.00
CA THR A 698 12.32 17.81 15.85
C THR A 698 12.15 16.47 15.16
N LEU A 699 12.97 16.22 14.14
CA LEU A 699 13.12 14.92 13.50
C LEU A 699 14.36 14.22 14.06
N GLN A 700 14.15 13.23 14.92
CA GLN A 700 15.21 12.34 15.38
C GLN A 700 15.46 11.26 14.33
N ARG A 701 16.63 11.33 13.68
CA ARG A 701 16.94 10.53 12.49
C ARG A 701 17.79 9.28 12.79
N GLY A 702 18.28 9.11 14.03
CA GLY A 702 19.07 7.94 14.43
C GLY A 702 20.23 7.67 13.46
N LEU A 703 20.28 6.47 12.88
CA LEU A 703 21.32 6.06 11.91
C LEU A 703 21.34 6.87 10.60
N LEU A 704 20.31 7.67 10.32
CA LEU A 704 20.26 8.52 9.12
C LEU A 704 21.05 9.84 9.28
N GLY A 705 21.41 10.23 10.51
CA GLY A 705 22.21 11.41 10.82
C GLY A 705 21.70 12.19 12.03
N GLU A 706 22.27 13.38 12.24
CA GLU A 706 21.93 14.28 13.35
C GLU A 706 20.44 14.67 13.37
N PRO A 707 19.85 15.00 14.54
CA PRO A 707 18.50 15.55 14.61
C PRO A 707 18.35 16.80 13.74
N LEU A 708 17.18 16.98 13.10
CA LEU A 708 16.84 18.21 12.39
C LEU A 708 15.75 18.97 13.14
N SER A 709 15.90 20.27 13.25
CA SER A 709 14.82 21.17 13.65
C SER A 709 13.81 21.30 12.52
N VAL A 710 12.56 21.48 12.90
CA VAL A 710 11.42 21.69 12.02
C VAL A 710 10.67 22.93 12.50
N GLU A 711 10.28 23.77 11.55
CA GLU A 711 9.37 24.89 11.80
C GLU A 711 8.32 24.94 10.68
N VAL A 712 7.05 25.06 11.06
CA VAL A 712 5.95 25.23 10.12
C VAL A 712 5.08 26.38 10.57
N ILE A 713 4.91 27.36 9.67
CA ILE A 713 4.00 28.49 9.85
C ILE A 713 2.80 28.29 8.94
N LEU A 714 1.62 28.28 9.55
CA LEU A 714 0.35 28.19 8.84
C LEU A 714 0.00 29.54 8.23
N HIS A 715 -0.53 29.51 7.01
CA HIS A 715 -1.08 30.71 6.38
C HIS A 715 -2.35 31.14 7.11
N ARG A 716 -2.63 32.46 7.16
CA ARG A 716 -3.80 33.01 7.85
C ARG A 716 -5.11 32.40 7.35
N SER A 717 -5.22 32.18 6.03
CA SER A 717 -6.39 31.62 5.37
C SER A 717 -6.29 30.11 5.11
N LEU A 718 -5.34 29.68 4.27
CA LEU A 718 -5.30 28.30 3.78
C LEU A 718 -3.87 27.81 3.55
N GLY A 719 -3.56 26.61 4.04
CA GLY A 719 -2.30 25.91 3.84
C GLY A 719 -1.15 26.48 4.67
N PHE A 720 0.04 26.43 4.09
CA PHE A 720 1.30 26.75 4.75
C PHE A 720 1.87 28.04 4.15
N SER A 721 2.39 28.94 4.99
CA SER A 721 3.15 30.11 4.54
C SER A 721 4.66 29.84 4.52
N HIS A 722 5.15 29.12 5.52
CA HIS A 722 6.57 28.81 5.68
C HIS A 722 6.74 27.39 6.21
N ILE A 723 7.68 26.64 5.64
CA ILE A 723 8.08 25.30 6.10
C ILE A 723 9.60 25.25 6.07
N CYS A 724 10.22 24.86 7.18
CA CYS A 724 11.65 24.71 7.32
C CYS A 724 11.99 23.37 7.96
N VAL A 725 12.98 22.66 7.41
CA VAL A 725 13.56 21.45 8.01
C VAL A 725 15.09 21.52 7.85
N GLY A 726 15.80 21.73 8.95
CA GLY A 726 17.24 22.02 8.91
C GLY A 726 17.55 23.25 8.04
N GLU A 727 18.35 23.07 6.99
CA GLU A 727 18.71 24.16 6.06
C GLU A 727 17.73 24.32 4.88
N GLN A 728 16.77 23.41 4.72
CA GLN A 728 15.84 23.44 3.59
C GLN A 728 14.57 24.16 3.98
N ARG A 729 14.16 25.17 3.19
CA ARG A 729 12.91 25.91 3.44
C ARG A 729 12.07 26.12 2.19
N LEU A 730 10.75 26.13 2.38
CA LEU A 730 9.73 26.51 1.41
C LEU A 730 8.99 27.74 1.93
N GLU A 731 9.01 28.81 1.17
CA GLU A 731 8.28 30.04 1.46
C GLU A 731 7.20 30.27 0.41
N ARG A 732 5.96 30.43 0.85
CA ARG A 732 4.85 30.67 -0.07
C ARG A 732 5.05 32.00 -0.78
N LYS A 733 4.97 32.00 -2.11
CA LYS A 733 4.80 33.22 -2.89
C LYS A 733 3.33 33.62 -2.81
N GLU A 734 3.06 34.81 -2.32
CA GLU A 734 1.75 35.42 -2.51
C GLU A 734 1.59 35.72 -4.01
N GLU A 735 0.48 35.24 -4.59
CA GLU A 735 0.09 35.51 -5.98
C GLU A 735 -0.79 36.76 -6.05
#